data_AF-A0A7J2PNL1-F1
#
_entry.id   AF-A0A7J2PNL1-F1
#
_cell.length_a   1.000
_cell.length_b   1.000
_cell.length_c   1.000
_cell.angle_alpha   90.00
_cell.angle_beta   90.00
_cell.angle_gamma   90.00
#
_symmetry.space_group_name_H-M   'P 1'
#
loop_
_entity.id
_entity.type
_entity.pdbx_description
1 polymer ?
#
loop_
_entity_poly.entity_id
_entity_poly.type
_entity_poly.pdbx_seq_one_letter_code
_entity_poly.pdbx_strand_id
1 'polypeptide(L)'
;MNNQKTISFNSPLGRQESDSSGSPVGVVRMDVSKSYAGVGLLLQKFINNSDQESWNQIKTKIDYTYKSLDYALAPLEQSTSFIALIKEKLNKGQKLLFKPNLVAPMCIDSQTHGPSLGSVACTDWVFIAALMRWFHERARISYYKMSLGEAATAVASAASIYSKTNPEEKEITPEAVIEGKSGDFYGGWGFYFVRKYLFESLKEGETDDPLKGHEESINGTYLPPGHVSDKLIVYDLNRIYDDPNKGRKCEIPDGINYKSIMLHKAITGGNPDDPEDIKAYPGCVLINVPKFKIHAIALFTNIIKNLGIGLYPMQYASEGDYKWDYAGPHGTTVVGMKSGIPHQVWVPEIDHANSLPKKDAQGNYIIKKTGGIIATMIDIIKAVSNLGILMFHIVDGIEAINVDHQGSGLKTAEGMVFAGLNPVSTDLLCARYMFSNVPLNESLEVKLEGGTAGGFPQKVPIPSVDGINIISKEGYDCLLARDFTFERAEKRGLGEMSYYATGYDILTDSPIISLKGHLGSVINDNFSDIVTSTLFYDTYKIPWDLQRTALNYLAAVDELGGTNLKEEFIQYFDEDDDGVISYEEFGKRGSTTIMLHFAADYVSSMGKERLGYLKGFFKLMSSMYRYSNKQNNPDNLDIMGERSLATTCAVAFTVSRMPIEIPDQFVSGRMCGKGKWPSTQFARFLQTGNMIYGPGFPLSIGVPGLYGNALFYADLTQNGGNYAGNLRNQPNPGAINRYIREVKRGKVKPLDFVVYVPAEFVKFTGKKIPNIETTDDPTKIFTASFQNNNEIWS
;
A
#
# COMPACT_ATOMS: atom_id res chain seq x y z
N MET A 1 -17.52 30.77 -16.90
CA MET A 1 -18.50 30.51 -15.82
C MET A 1 -19.74 29.91 -16.47
N ASN A 2 -19.78 28.58 -16.60
CA ASN A 2 -20.99 27.88 -17.02
C ASN A 2 -21.88 27.74 -15.78
N ASN A 3 -23.11 28.26 -15.85
CA ASN A 3 -24.15 28.04 -14.84
C ASN A 3 -24.54 26.55 -14.84
N GLN A 4 -23.80 25.71 -14.10
CA GLN A 4 -24.37 24.47 -13.61
C GLN A 4 -25.51 24.86 -12.67
N LYS A 5 -26.74 24.52 -13.04
CA LYS A 5 -27.91 24.76 -12.20
C LYS A 5 -27.70 23.99 -10.89
N THR A 6 -27.67 24.70 -9.76
CA THR A 6 -27.74 24.07 -8.44
C THR A 6 -29.03 23.25 -8.36
N ILE A 7 -28.93 22.04 -7.82
CA ILE A 7 -30.09 21.18 -7.60
C ILE A 7 -30.60 21.47 -6.19
N SER A 8 -31.88 21.82 -6.07
CA SER A 8 -32.53 22.00 -4.78
C SER A 8 -33.25 20.72 -4.34
N PHE A 9 -33.10 20.32 -3.08
CA PHE A 9 -33.64 19.08 -2.51
C PHE A 9 -33.89 19.22 -1.00
N ASN A 10 -34.60 18.27 -0.41
CA ASN A 10 -34.78 18.17 1.03
C ASN A 10 -33.63 17.36 1.67
N SER A 11 -33.16 17.76 2.84
CA SER A 11 -32.13 17.05 3.62
C SER A 11 -32.41 17.17 5.13
N PRO A 12 -31.62 16.50 6.00
CA PRO A 12 -31.69 16.71 7.45
C PRO A 12 -31.48 18.17 7.89
N LEU A 13 -30.92 19.02 7.02
CA LEU A 13 -30.73 20.46 7.23
C LEU A 13 -31.89 21.31 6.68
N GLY A 14 -33.00 20.70 6.26
CA GLY A 14 -34.11 21.35 5.58
C GLY A 14 -33.92 21.42 4.06
N ARG A 15 -34.60 22.35 3.39
CA ARG A 15 -34.42 22.59 1.95
C ARG A 15 -33.03 23.16 1.70
N GLN A 16 -32.22 22.48 0.90
CA GLN A 16 -30.84 22.87 0.59
C GLN A 16 -30.62 22.95 -0.92
N GLU A 17 -29.49 23.52 -1.31
CA GLU A 17 -28.92 23.43 -2.65
C GLU A 17 -27.65 22.58 -2.60
N SER A 18 -27.33 21.90 -3.70
CA SER A 18 -26.05 21.21 -3.88
C SER A 18 -24.87 22.18 -3.76
N ASP A 19 -23.74 21.72 -3.23
CA ASP A 19 -22.49 22.48 -3.28
C ASP A 19 -22.18 22.85 -4.74
N SER A 20 -21.67 24.07 -4.96
CA SER A 20 -21.39 24.59 -6.32
C SER A 20 -20.12 25.43 -6.42
N SER A 21 -19.34 25.49 -5.34
CA SER A 21 -18.09 26.26 -5.25
C SER A 21 -16.87 25.34 -5.15
N GLY A 22 -15.71 25.82 -5.59
CA GLY A 22 -14.47 25.06 -5.60
C GLY A 22 -14.29 24.19 -6.84
N SER A 23 -13.40 23.22 -6.75
CA SER A 23 -13.03 22.36 -7.88
C SER A 23 -14.06 21.24 -8.12
N PRO A 24 -14.54 21.03 -9.37
CA PRO A 24 -15.44 19.92 -9.68
C PRO A 24 -14.74 18.58 -9.53
N VAL A 25 -15.45 17.62 -8.94
CA VAL A 25 -15.03 16.21 -8.85
C VAL A 25 -16.08 15.34 -9.52
N GLY A 26 -15.68 14.63 -10.58
CA GLY A 26 -16.50 13.64 -11.26
C GLY A 26 -16.62 12.36 -10.43
N VAL A 27 -17.83 11.84 -10.24
CA VAL A 27 -18.07 10.66 -9.40
C VAL A 27 -19.03 9.68 -10.08
N VAL A 28 -18.72 8.39 -10.04
CA VAL A 28 -19.68 7.33 -10.39
C VAL A 28 -19.68 6.24 -9.34
N ARG A 29 -20.88 5.74 -9.03
CA ARG A 29 -21.07 4.51 -8.27
C ARG A 29 -21.66 3.43 -9.18
N MET A 30 -21.04 2.25 -9.19
CA MET A 30 -21.38 1.16 -10.11
C MET A 30 -21.45 -0.21 -9.41
N ASP A 31 -21.98 -1.21 -10.13
CA ASP A 31 -22.07 -2.58 -9.66
C ASP A 31 -20.72 -3.29 -9.78
N VAL A 32 -20.09 -3.55 -8.63
CA VAL A 32 -18.78 -4.18 -8.52
C VAL A 32 -18.76 -5.56 -9.18
N SER A 33 -19.86 -6.32 -9.10
CA SER A 33 -19.95 -7.68 -9.66
C SER A 33 -19.92 -7.69 -11.19
N LYS A 34 -20.36 -6.59 -11.83
CA LYS A 34 -20.34 -6.39 -13.28
C LYS A 34 -19.02 -5.77 -13.77
N SER A 35 -18.24 -5.16 -12.87
CA SER A 35 -16.89 -4.67 -13.13
C SER A 35 -15.85 -5.78 -12.88
N TYR A 36 -14.65 -5.46 -12.40
CA TYR A 36 -13.50 -6.36 -12.37
C TYR A 36 -13.44 -7.36 -11.21
N ALA A 37 -14.42 -7.36 -10.30
CA ALA A 37 -14.46 -8.36 -9.23
C ALA A 37 -14.41 -9.78 -9.80
N GLY A 38 -13.51 -10.61 -9.25
CA GLY A 38 -13.29 -12.00 -9.66
C GLY A 38 -12.44 -12.20 -10.92
N VAL A 39 -11.99 -11.14 -11.61
CA VAL A 39 -11.23 -11.26 -12.87
C VAL A 39 -9.98 -12.12 -12.74
N GLY A 40 -9.25 -12.04 -11.62
CA GLY A 40 -8.01 -12.81 -11.48
C GLY A 40 -8.19 -14.34 -11.58
N LEU A 41 -9.33 -14.89 -11.13
CA LEU A 41 -9.64 -16.32 -11.31
C LEU A 41 -10.06 -16.66 -12.75
N LEU A 42 -10.74 -15.73 -13.43
CA LEU A 42 -11.04 -15.88 -14.86
C LEU A 42 -9.76 -15.86 -15.68
N LEU A 43 -8.83 -14.95 -15.35
CA LEU A 43 -7.54 -14.84 -16.02
C LEU A 43 -6.72 -16.12 -15.85
N GLN A 44 -6.71 -16.68 -14.64
CA GLN A 44 -6.06 -17.96 -14.36
C GLN A 44 -6.57 -19.08 -15.28
N LYS A 45 -7.89 -19.21 -15.43
CA LYS A 45 -8.50 -20.20 -16.34
C LYS A 45 -8.11 -19.95 -17.79
N PHE A 46 -8.12 -18.69 -18.21
CA PHE A 46 -7.72 -18.32 -19.57
C PHE A 46 -6.26 -18.70 -19.84
N ILE A 47 -5.33 -18.36 -18.95
CA ILE A 47 -3.90 -18.67 -19.13
C ILE A 47 -3.66 -20.19 -19.10
N ASN A 48 -4.25 -20.90 -18.14
CA ASN A 48 -3.97 -22.33 -17.94
C ASN A 48 -4.60 -23.23 -19.00
N ASN A 49 -5.80 -22.87 -19.48
CA ASN A 49 -6.63 -23.75 -20.29
C ASN A 49 -6.97 -23.17 -21.68
N SER A 50 -6.45 -21.98 -22.02
CA SER A 50 -6.89 -21.22 -23.19
C SER A 50 -8.41 -21.01 -23.22
N ASP A 51 -9.03 -20.82 -22.04
CA ASP A 51 -10.48 -20.75 -21.89
C ASP A 51 -11.04 -19.41 -22.41
N GLN A 52 -11.49 -19.43 -23.66
CA GLN A 52 -12.02 -18.25 -24.34
C GLN A 52 -13.31 -17.73 -23.72
N GLU A 53 -14.09 -18.56 -23.03
CA GLU A 53 -15.27 -18.12 -22.29
C GLU A 53 -14.86 -17.18 -21.15
N SER A 54 -13.88 -17.59 -20.34
CA SER A 54 -13.33 -16.73 -19.28
C SER A 54 -12.80 -15.41 -19.84
N TRP A 55 -12.11 -15.41 -20.99
CA TRP A 55 -11.66 -14.17 -21.63
C TRP A 55 -12.83 -13.28 -22.06
N ASN A 56 -13.88 -13.84 -22.67
CA ASN A 56 -15.07 -13.07 -23.06
C ASN A 56 -15.80 -12.46 -21.85
N GLN A 57 -15.84 -13.17 -20.72
CA GLN A 57 -16.36 -12.63 -19.46
C GLN A 57 -15.51 -11.46 -18.95
N ILE A 58 -14.18 -11.57 -19.02
CA ILE A 58 -13.28 -10.46 -18.69
C ILE A 58 -13.56 -9.25 -19.59
N LYS A 59 -13.69 -9.44 -20.92
CA LYS A 59 -14.02 -8.35 -21.85
C LYS A 59 -15.34 -7.67 -21.49
N THR A 60 -16.38 -8.45 -21.20
CA THR A 60 -17.69 -7.93 -20.77
C THR A 60 -17.58 -7.05 -19.52
N LYS A 61 -16.73 -7.45 -18.57
CA LYS A 61 -16.45 -6.68 -17.34
C LYS A 61 -15.69 -5.38 -17.62
N ILE A 62 -14.71 -5.42 -18.52
CA ILE A 62 -13.99 -4.21 -18.96
C ILE A 62 -14.97 -3.27 -19.71
N ASP A 63 -15.83 -3.79 -20.58
CA ASP A 63 -16.85 -3.03 -21.31
C ASP A 63 -17.83 -2.30 -20.38
N TYR A 64 -18.30 -2.99 -19.34
CA TYR A 64 -19.16 -2.39 -18.31
C TYR A 64 -18.46 -1.23 -17.59
N THR A 65 -17.20 -1.44 -17.21
CA THR A 65 -16.39 -0.43 -16.55
C THR A 65 -16.15 0.77 -17.47
N TYR A 66 -15.74 0.54 -18.72
CA TYR A 66 -15.55 1.57 -19.75
C TYR A 66 -16.80 2.44 -19.94
N LYS A 67 -17.99 1.82 -20.06
CA LYS A 67 -19.25 2.56 -20.18
C LYS A 67 -19.57 3.36 -18.93
N SER A 68 -19.30 2.79 -17.75
CA SER A 68 -19.62 3.42 -16.47
C SER A 68 -18.71 4.63 -16.18
N LEU A 69 -17.46 4.63 -16.66
CA LEU A 69 -16.54 5.77 -16.50
C LEU A 69 -17.09 7.07 -17.10
N ASP A 70 -17.93 7.00 -18.13
CA ASP A 70 -18.52 8.17 -18.78
C ASP A 70 -19.37 9.01 -17.81
N TYR A 71 -20.02 8.38 -16.84
CA TYR A 71 -20.85 9.06 -15.83
C TYR A 71 -20.04 9.95 -14.88
N ALA A 72 -18.75 9.69 -14.68
CA ALA A 72 -17.86 10.57 -13.94
C ALA A 72 -17.14 11.56 -14.85
N LEU A 73 -16.64 11.10 -16.01
CA LEU A 73 -15.75 11.88 -16.87
C LEU A 73 -16.48 12.88 -17.76
N ALA A 74 -17.68 12.57 -18.27
CA ALA A 74 -18.41 13.49 -19.15
C ALA A 74 -18.92 14.74 -18.41
N PRO A 75 -19.52 14.66 -17.21
CA PRO A 75 -19.89 15.86 -16.45
C PRO A 75 -18.67 16.70 -16.02
N LEU A 76 -17.56 16.03 -15.71
CA LEU A 76 -16.30 16.70 -15.41
C LEU A 76 -15.74 17.45 -16.63
N GLU A 77 -15.80 16.86 -17.82
CA GLU A 77 -15.42 17.51 -19.08
C GLU A 77 -16.29 18.75 -19.34
N GLN A 78 -17.60 18.66 -19.13
CA GLN A 78 -18.50 19.82 -19.28
C GLN A 78 -18.14 20.98 -18.34
N SER A 79 -17.61 20.66 -17.16
CA SER A 79 -17.25 21.63 -16.12
C SER A 79 -15.86 22.24 -16.32
N THR A 80 -14.94 21.54 -16.98
CA THR A 80 -13.50 21.88 -16.97
C THR A 80 -12.85 21.96 -18.35
N SER A 81 -13.47 21.35 -19.38
CA SER A 81 -12.90 21.22 -20.72
C SER A 81 -11.50 20.57 -20.73
N PHE A 82 -11.26 19.59 -19.84
CA PHE A 82 -9.95 18.96 -19.67
C PHE A 82 -9.47 18.26 -20.95
N ILE A 83 -10.34 17.69 -21.79
CA ILE A 83 -9.96 17.05 -23.04
C ILE A 83 -9.28 18.05 -23.98
N ALA A 84 -9.78 19.28 -24.04
CA ALA A 84 -9.17 20.34 -24.85
C ALA A 84 -7.77 20.69 -24.34
N LEU A 85 -7.60 20.81 -23.02
CA LEU A 85 -6.31 21.06 -22.37
C LEU A 85 -5.30 19.94 -22.65
N ILE A 86 -5.73 18.68 -22.53
CA ILE A 86 -4.89 17.52 -22.84
C ILE A 86 -4.46 17.54 -24.30
N LYS A 87 -5.39 17.74 -25.24
CA LYS A 87 -5.07 17.80 -26.68
C LYS A 87 -4.08 18.90 -27.03
N GLU A 88 -4.19 20.06 -26.39
CA GLU A 88 -3.22 21.15 -26.59
C GLU A 88 -1.80 20.71 -26.25
N LYS A 89 -1.63 19.98 -25.14
CA LYS A 89 -0.33 19.44 -24.71
C LYS A 89 0.18 18.34 -25.65
N LEU A 90 -0.69 17.42 -26.08
CA LEU A 90 -0.33 16.35 -27.02
C LEU A 90 0.07 16.89 -28.41
N ASN A 91 -0.54 18.00 -28.85
CA ASN A 91 -0.18 18.69 -30.09
C ASN A 91 1.22 19.32 -30.02
N LYS A 92 1.72 19.63 -28.82
CA LYS A 92 3.10 20.07 -28.56
C LYS A 92 4.10 18.90 -28.49
N GLY A 93 3.65 17.66 -28.74
CA GLY A 93 4.49 16.47 -28.75
C GLY A 93 4.52 15.70 -27.43
N GLN A 94 3.90 16.21 -26.36
CA GLN A 94 3.83 15.51 -25.07
C GLN A 94 3.09 14.17 -25.19
N LYS A 95 3.38 13.25 -24.27
CA LYS A 95 2.67 11.96 -24.15
C LYS A 95 1.63 11.97 -23.03
N LEU A 96 0.55 11.23 -23.21
CA LEU A 96 -0.42 10.93 -22.16
C LEU A 96 0.13 9.76 -21.32
N LEU A 97 0.83 10.08 -20.24
CA LEU A 97 1.51 9.09 -19.40
C LEU A 97 0.58 8.61 -18.28
N PHE A 98 0.15 7.35 -18.36
CA PHE A 98 -0.63 6.69 -17.31
C PHE A 98 0.29 6.15 -16.23
N LYS A 99 0.02 6.57 -14.99
CA LYS A 99 0.73 6.14 -13.78
C LYS A 99 -0.24 5.43 -12.83
N PRO A 100 -0.42 4.11 -12.97
CA PRO A 100 -1.13 3.31 -11.96
C PRO A 100 -0.35 3.26 -10.63
N ASN A 101 -0.97 2.75 -9.57
CA ASN A 101 -0.27 2.40 -8.34
C ASN A 101 0.16 0.92 -8.43
N LEU A 102 1.45 0.59 -8.61
CA LEU A 102 1.87 -0.81 -8.75
C LEU A 102 2.76 -1.34 -7.61
N VAL A 103 3.03 -0.55 -6.57
CA VAL A 103 3.83 -0.85 -5.35
C VAL A 103 4.55 -2.22 -5.33
N ALA A 104 3.79 -3.33 -5.27
CA ALA A 104 4.25 -4.70 -5.49
C ALA A 104 3.58 -5.34 -6.73
N PRO A 105 4.21 -5.33 -7.92
CA PRO A 105 3.55 -5.72 -9.18
C PRO A 105 3.31 -7.23 -9.33
N MET A 106 3.48 -8.04 -8.28
CA MET A 106 3.27 -9.49 -8.31
C MET A 106 1.77 -9.81 -8.18
N CYS A 107 0.98 -9.54 -9.23
CA CYS A 107 -0.48 -9.72 -9.22
C CYS A 107 -0.91 -11.06 -9.82
N ILE A 108 -0.20 -11.50 -10.86
CA ILE A 108 -0.30 -12.81 -11.50
C ILE A 108 0.83 -13.67 -10.91
N ASP A 109 0.46 -14.75 -10.24
CA ASP A 109 1.42 -15.71 -9.70
C ASP A 109 2.10 -16.48 -10.84
N SER A 110 3.42 -16.54 -10.86
CA SER A 110 4.15 -17.12 -11.98
C SER A 110 4.16 -18.66 -12.03
N GLN A 111 3.63 -19.33 -11.00
CA GLN A 111 3.55 -20.79 -10.96
C GLN A 111 2.11 -21.29 -11.15
N THR A 112 1.14 -20.55 -10.63
CA THR A 112 -0.29 -20.94 -10.67
C THR A 112 -1.11 -20.12 -11.65
N HIS A 113 -0.59 -18.98 -12.11
CA HIS A 113 -1.26 -17.95 -12.92
C HIS A 113 -2.51 -17.35 -12.27
N GLY A 114 -2.71 -17.62 -10.97
CA GLY A 114 -3.79 -17.06 -10.18
C GLY A 114 -3.47 -15.71 -9.56
N PRO A 115 -4.43 -15.10 -8.84
CA PRO A 115 -4.19 -13.91 -8.04
C PRO A 115 -3.09 -14.15 -7.01
N SER A 116 -2.15 -13.20 -6.91
CA SER A 116 -1.08 -13.20 -5.91
C SER A 116 -1.17 -11.99 -4.98
N LEU A 117 -0.23 -11.86 -4.04
CA LEU A 117 -0.24 -10.86 -2.96
C LEU A 117 -0.27 -9.40 -3.48
N GLY A 118 0.25 -9.14 -4.67
CA GLY A 118 0.19 -7.81 -5.29
C GLY A 118 -1.23 -7.37 -5.69
N SER A 119 -2.18 -8.30 -5.80
CA SER A 119 -3.57 -7.99 -6.23
C SER A 119 -4.37 -7.14 -5.23
N VAL A 120 -3.88 -6.98 -4.00
CA VAL A 120 -4.42 -6.06 -2.98
C VAL A 120 -3.59 -4.78 -2.84
N ALA A 121 -2.48 -4.66 -3.57
CA ALA A 121 -1.64 -3.48 -3.57
C ALA A 121 -1.84 -2.63 -4.82
N CYS A 122 -2.07 -3.26 -5.98
CA CYS A 122 -2.02 -2.57 -7.26
C CYS A 122 -3.37 -2.04 -7.74
N THR A 123 -3.34 -0.96 -8.53
CA THR A 123 -4.46 -0.59 -9.41
C THR A 123 -4.76 -1.77 -10.32
N ASP A 124 -6.03 -2.13 -10.50
CA ASP A 124 -6.37 -3.28 -11.33
C ASP A 124 -6.10 -2.99 -12.81
N TRP A 125 -5.48 -3.92 -13.54
CA TRP A 125 -5.14 -3.71 -14.95
C TRP A 125 -6.41 -3.59 -15.81
N VAL A 126 -7.53 -4.22 -15.40
CA VAL A 126 -8.83 -4.05 -16.09
C VAL A 126 -9.30 -2.60 -16.05
N PHE A 127 -9.07 -1.91 -14.93
CA PHE A 127 -9.42 -0.50 -14.81
C PHE A 127 -8.63 0.35 -15.81
N ILE A 128 -7.33 0.07 -15.97
CA ILE A 128 -6.47 0.75 -16.94
C ILE A 128 -6.90 0.46 -18.38
N ALA A 129 -7.32 -0.77 -18.69
CA ALA A 129 -7.88 -1.11 -19.99
C ALA A 129 -9.15 -0.32 -20.32
N ALA A 130 -10.09 -0.25 -19.37
CA ALA A 130 -11.31 0.54 -19.53
C ALA A 130 -11.00 2.03 -19.73
N LEU A 131 -10.03 2.55 -18.98
CA LEU A 131 -9.69 3.97 -19.01
C LEU A 131 -8.93 4.37 -20.28
N MET A 132 -7.93 3.60 -20.71
CA MET A 132 -7.22 3.87 -21.97
C MET A 132 -8.18 3.83 -23.16
N ARG A 133 -9.12 2.88 -23.17
CA ARG A 133 -10.19 2.84 -24.18
C ARG A 133 -11.08 4.08 -24.14
N TRP A 134 -11.43 4.58 -22.94
CA TRP A 134 -12.21 5.81 -22.81
C TRP A 134 -11.50 7.01 -23.43
N PHE A 135 -10.21 7.22 -23.14
CA PHE A 135 -9.43 8.29 -23.79
C PHE A 135 -9.31 8.10 -25.31
N HIS A 136 -9.19 6.86 -25.76
CA HIS A 136 -9.11 6.56 -27.18
C HIS A 136 -10.42 6.90 -27.91
N GLU A 137 -11.54 6.33 -27.46
CA GLU A 137 -12.81 6.47 -28.18
C GLU A 137 -13.52 7.82 -27.91
N ARG A 138 -13.53 8.28 -26.65
CA ARG A 138 -14.27 9.48 -26.23
C ARG A 138 -13.45 10.75 -26.39
N ALA A 139 -12.20 10.72 -25.95
CA ALA A 139 -11.30 11.86 -26.13
C ALA A 139 -10.62 11.88 -27.52
N ARG A 140 -10.73 10.80 -28.34
CA ARG A 140 -10.10 10.70 -29.67
C ARG A 140 -8.58 10.88 -29.61
N ILE A 141 -7.94 10.19 -28.68
CA ILE A 141 -6.49 10.19 -28.49
C ILE A 141 -5.93 8.85 -28.94
N SER A 142 -4.97 8.87 -29.85
CA SER A 142 -4.33 7.62 -30.31
C SER A 142 -3.55 6.95 -29.17
N TYR A 143 -3.56 5.61 -29.13
CA TYR A 143 -2.74 4.81 -28.23
C TYR A 143 -1.24 5.09 -28.41
N TYR A 144 -0.77 5.43 -29.61
CA TYR A 144 0.62 5.87 -29.85
C TYR A 144 0.97 7.23 -29.22
N LYS A 145 -0.03 7.99 -28.76
CA LYS A 145 0.17 9.20 -27.93
C LYS A 145 0.13 8.89 -26.43
N MET A 146 -0.19 7.66 -26.05
CA MET A 146 -0.23 7.20 -24.67
C MET A 146 1.06 6.45 -24.31
N SER A 147 1.36 6.39 -23.03
CA SER A 147 2.41 5.57 -22.45
C SER A 147 2.00 5.13 -21.05
N LEU A 148 2.65 4.10 -20.54
CA LEU A 148 2.56 3.70 -19.14
C LEU A 148 3.91 4.02 -18.47
N GLY A 149 3.89 4.55 -17.26
CA GLY A 149 5.11 4.76 -16.50
C GLY A 149 4.90 4.51 -15.02
N GLU A 150 5.79 3.75 -14.40
CA GLU A 150 5.68 3.52 -12.97
C GLU A 150 7.04 3.40 -12.26
N ALA A 151 7.11 3.93 -11.03
CA ALA A 151 8.26 3.83 -10.12
C ALA A 151 7.89 2.98 -8.89
N ALA A 152 7.41 1.77 -9.15
CA ALA A 152 6.91 0.85 -8.12
C ALA A 152 8.05 0.22 -7.31
N THR A 153 7.79 -0.03 -6.03
CA THR A 153 8.81 -0.36 -5.05
C THR A 153 9.48 -1.72 -5.28
N ALA A 154 8.70 -2.74 -5.59
CA ALA A 154 9.22 -4.10 -5.68
C ALA A 154 9.59 -4.56 -7.11
N VAL A 155 9.53 -3.68 -8.13
CA VAL A 155 9.71 -4.08 -9.54
C VAL A 155 11.07 -4.76 -9.77
N ALA A 156 12.17 -4.14 -9.34
CA ALA A 156 13.52 -4.71 -9.49
C ALA A 156 13.67 -6.07 -8.79
N SER A 157 13.09 -6.20 -7.60
CA SER A 157 13.08 -7.47 -6.86
C SER A 157 12.25 -8.55 -7.57
N ALA A 158 11.07 -8.19 -8.10
CA ALA A 158 10.19 -9.10 -8.82
C ALA A 158 10.82 -9.58 -10.14
N ALA A 159 11.45 -8.67 -10.89
CA ALA A 159 12.21 -9.00 -12.09
C ALA A 159 13.31 -10.04 -11.78
N SER A 160 14.11 -9.78 -10.74
CA SER A 160 15.16 -10.72 -10.32
C SER A 160 14.63 -12.08 -9.85
N ILE A 161 13.49 -12.10 -9.15
CA ILE A 161 12.78 -13.33 -8.78
C ILE A 161 12.37 -14.11 -10.03
N TYR A 162 11.68 -13.44 -10.96
CA TYR A 162 11.11 -14.09 -12.13
C TYR A 162 12.17 -14.59 -13.09
N SER A 163 13.29 -13.89 -13.28
CA SER A 163 14.44 -14.40 -14.05
C SER A 163 14.96 -15.73 -13.51
N LYS A 164 14.94 -15.94 -12.18
CA LYS A 164 15.42 -17.19 -11.55
C LYS A 164 14.39 -18.31 -11.59
N THR A 165 13.12 -17.99 -11.74
CA THR A 165 12.02 -18.96 -11.79
C THR A 165 11.46 -19.16 -13.19
N ASN A 166 11.98 -18.43 -14.19
CA ASN A 166 11.55 -18.55 -15.57
C ASN A 166 11.96 -19.92 -16.12
N PRO A 167 11.02 -20.78 -16.54
CA PRO A 167 11.32 -22.10 -17.08
C PRO A 167 12.20 -22.07 -18.35
N GLU A 168 12.16 -20.96 -19.09
CA GLU A 168 12.99 -20.77 -20.29
C GLU A 168 14.41 -20.28 -19.97
N GLU A 169 14.74 -20.06 -18.69
CA GLU A 169 16.03 -19.50 -18.23
C GLU A 169 16.37 -18.13 -18.85
N LYS A 170 15.37 -17.42 -19.37
CA LYS A 170 15.52 -16.06 -19.89
C LYS A 170 15.33 -15.02 -18.80
N GLU A 171 16.09 -13.93 -18.91
CA GLU A 171 15.93 -12.78 -18.04
C GLU A 171 14.56 -12.12 -18.22
N ILE A 172 13.92 -11.79 -17.10
CA ILE A 172 12.70 -10.99 -17.02
C ILE A 172 13.10 -9.58 -16.60
N THR A 173 12.83 -8.60 -17.48
CA THR A 173 13.13 -7.19 -17.24
C THR A 173 12.09 -6.54 -16.31
N PRO A 174 12.42 -5.39 -15.66
CA PRO A 174 11.46 -4.59 -14.90
C PRO A 174 10.16 -4.29 -15.67
N GLU A 175 10.27 -3.90 -16.93
CA GLU A 175 9.13 -3.62 -17.80
C GLU A 175 8.34 -4.89 -18.14
N ALA A 176 9.00 -6.04 -18.32
CA ALA A 176 8.33 -7.33 -18.49
C ALA A 176 7.48 -7.72 -17.27
N VAL A 177 7.89 -7.35 -16.05
CA VAL A 177 7.06 -7.52 -14.83
C VAL A 177 5.76 -6.72 -14.92
N ILE A 178 5.81 -5.50 -15.46
CA ILE A 178 4.63 -4.65 -15.64
C ILE A 178 3.73 -5.21 -16.75
N GLU A 179 4.32 -5.65 -17.87
CA GLU A 179 3.62 -6.38 -18.93
C GLU A 179 2.90 -7.62 -18.40
N GLY A 180 3.53 -8.37 -17.50
CA GLY A 180 2.95 -9.58 -16.90
C GLY A 180 2.98 -10.82 -17.82
N LYS A 181 3.54 -10.67 -19.03
CA LYS A 181 3.81 -11.74 -20.01
C LYS A 181 5.10 -11.43 -20.76
N SER A 182 5.96 -12.44 -20.92
CA SER A 182 7.18 -12.39 -21.76
C SER A 182 7.44 -13.77 -22.37
N GLY A 183 7.37 -13.92 -23.70
CA GLY A 183 7.37 -15.25 -24.31
C GLY A 183 6.21 -16.11 -23.75
N ASP A 184 6.50 -17.33 -23.30
CA ASP A 184 5.50 -18.19 -22.65
C ASP A 184 5.42 -17.99 -21.12
N PHE A 185 6.27 -17.13 -20.56
CA PHE A 185 6.23 -16.78 -19.14
C PHE A 185 5.08 -15.83 -18.83
N TYR A 186 4.32 -16.15 -17.78
CA TYR A 186 3.31 -15.28 -17.16
C TYR A 186 3.68 -15.00 -15.70
N GLY A 187 3.59 -13.75 -15.29
CA GLY A 187 3.91 -13.34 -13.93
C GLY A 187 4.17 -11.83 -13.86
N GLY A 188 3.64 -11.17 -12.83
CA GLY A 188 3.67 -9.71 -12.73
C GLY A 188 2.29 -9.08 -12.73
N TRP A 189 2.12 -7.89 -13.30
CA TRP A 189 0.88 -7.12 -13.13
C TRP A 189 -0.20 -7.51 -14.15
N GLY A 190 0.07 -7.32 -15.46
CA GLY A 190 -0.86 -7.72 -16.53
C GLY A 190 -1.11 -6.70 -17.62
N PHE A 191 -0.21 -5.74 -17.87
CA PHE A 191 -0.40 -4.75 -18.93
C PHE A 191 -0.50 -5.38 -20.35
N TYR A 192 0.08 -6.56 -20.58
CA TYR A 192 -0.14 -7.31 -21.82
C TYR A 192 -1.64 -7.56 -22.09
N PHE A 193 -2.41 -7.89 -21.05
CA PHE A 193 -3.85 -8.14 -21.19
C PHE A 193 -4.65 -6.86 -21.44
N VAL A 194 -4.13 -5.70 -21.00
CA VAL A 194 -4.64 -4.39 -21.43
C VAL A 194 -4.48 -4.26 -22.94
N ARG A 195 -3.26 -4.44 -23.46
CA ARG A 195 -2.98 -4.35 -24.90
C ARG A 195 -3.85 -5.30 -25.71
N LYS A 196 -3.95 -6.56 -25.27
CA LYS A 196 -4.78 -7.59 -25.93
C LYS A 196 -6.25 -7.17 -26.01
N TYR A 197 -6.83 -6.71 -24.91
CA TYR A 197 -8.22 -6.25 -24.90
C TYR A 197 -8.43 -5.04 -25.82
N LEU A 198 -7.53 -4.05 -25.75
CA LEU A 198 -7.65 -2.84 -26.57
C LEU A 198 -7.53 -3.16 -28.06
N PHE A 199 -6.61 -4.05 -28.44
CA PHE A 199 -6.46 -4.53 -29.82
C PHE A 199 -7.73 -5.22 -30.32
N GLU A 200 -8.30 -6.13 -29.52
CA GLU A 200 -9.56 -6.81 -29.86
C GLU A 200 -10.79 -5.88 -29.86
N SER A 201 -10.65 -4.66 -29.31
CA SER A 201 -11.70 -3.64 -29.28
C SER A 201 -11.59 -2.63 -30.42
N LEU A 202 -10.54 -2.68 -31.23
CA LEU A 202 -10.38 -1.81 -32.40
C LEU A 202 -11.51 -2.05 -33.41
N LYS A 203 -11.96 -0.96 -34.02
CA LYS A 203 -12.93 -1.02 -35.13
C LYS A 203 -12.22 -1.42 -36.41
N GLU A 204 -12.97 -2.01 -37.33
CA GLU A 204 -12.46 -2.34 -38.66
C GLU A 204 -11.87 -1.09 -39.34
N GLY A 205 -10.61 -1.19 -39.77
CA GLY A 205 -9.87 -0.10 -40.43
C GLY A 205 -9.02 0.78 -39.49
N GLU A 206 -9.11 0.63 -38.17
CA GLU A 206 -8.22 1.33 -37.24
C GLU A 206 -6.80 0.70 -37.27
N THR A 207 -5.77 1.54 -37.33
CA THR A 207 -4.35 1.13 -37.44
C THR A 207 -3.52 1.40 -36.18
N ASP A 208 -4.19 1.86 -35.13
CA ASP A 208 -3.62 2.24 -33.84
C ASP A 208 -3.49 1.00 -32.96
N ASP A 209 -2.54 0.13 -33.29
CA ASP A 209 -2.34 -1.18 -32.67
C ASP A 209 -1.65 -1.06 -31.30
N PRO A 210 -2.37 -1.29 -30.17
CA PRO A 210 -1.80 -1.18 -28.84
C PRO A 210 -0.84 -2.33 -28.47
N LEU A 211 -0.71 -3.37 -29.30
CA LEU A 211 0.30 -4.42 -29.11
C LEU A 211 1.70 -3.94 -29.52
N LYS A 212 1.81 -2.92 -30.40
CA LYS A 212 3.10 -2.33 -30.75
C LYS A 212 3.75 -1.66 -29.54
N GLY A 213 5.01 -1.99 -29.28
CA GLY A 213 5.73 -1.60 -28.06
C GLY A 213 5.89 -2.73 -27.04
N HIS A 214 5.15 -3.85 -27.19
CA HIS A 214 5.28 -4.99 -26.27
C HIS A 214 6.68 -5.62 -26.35
N GLU A 215 7.20 -5.85 -27.56
CA GLU A 215 8.55 -6.39 -27.77
C GLU A 215 9.64 -5.50 -27.15
N GLU A 216 9.54 -4.18 -27.33
CA GLU A 216 10.47 -3.24 -26.68
C GLU A 216 10.38 -3.33 -25.14
N SER A 217 9.15 -3.42 -24.61
CA SER A 217 8.91 -3.48 -23.17
C SER A 217 9.50 -4.77 -22.57
N ILE A 218 9.22 -5.94 -23.15
CA ILE A 218 9.74 -7.21 -22.58
C ILE A 218 11.26 -7.33 -22.68
N ASN A 219 11.87 -6.72 -23.70
CA ASN A 219 13.32 -6.67 -23.87
C ASN A 219 14.01 -5.56 -23.05
N GLY A 220 13.26 -4.71 -22.34
CA GLY A 220 13.81 -3.57 -21.60
C GLY A 220 14.44 -2.52 -22.52
N THR A 221 14.02 -2.46 -23.78
CA THR A 221 14.52 -1.52 -24.77
C THR A 221 13.98 -0.12 -24.48
N TYR A 222 14.86 0.75 -23.99
CA TYR A 222 14.50 2.11 -23.67
C TYR A 222 14.45 3.01 -24.91
N LEU A 223 13.30 3.62 -25.17
CA LEU A 223 13.09 4.61 -26.23
C LEU A 223 12.60 5.94 -25.64
N PRO A 224 13.33 7.06 -25.82
CA PRO A 224 12.86 8.37 -25.39
C PRO A 224 11.46 8.68 -25.96
N PRO A 225 10.51 9.23 -25.16
CA PRO A 225 9.12 9.40 -25.59
C PRO A 225 8.93 10.19 -26.88
N GLY A 226 9.80 11.15 -27.17
CA GLY A 226 9.75 11.96 -28.39
C GLY A 226 10.18 11.21 -29.65
N HIS A 227 10.89 10.09 -29.52
CA HIS A 227 11.30 9.23 -30.64
C HIS A 227 10.28 8.14 -30.96
N VAL A 228 9.18 8.05 -30.22
CA VAL A 228 8.15 7.03 -30.39
C VAL A 228 6.93 7.64 -31.08
N SER A 229 6.59 7.18 -32.28
CA SER A 229 5.45 7.69 -33.05
C SER A 229 4.31 6.69 -33.26
N ASP A 230 4.60 5.40 -33.10
CA ASP A 230 3.74 4.30 -33.56
C ASP A 230 3.66 3.13 -32.56
N LYS A 231 3.93 3.39 -31.28
CA LYS A 231 3.96 2.37 -30.21
C LYS A 231 3.42 2.91 -28.90
N LEU A 232 2.85 2.01 -28.11
CA LEU A 232 2.48 2.21 -26.71
C LEU A 232 3.61 1.65 -25.84
N ILE A 233 4.37 2.49 -25.15
CA ILE A 233 5.59 2.10 -24.42
C ILE A 233 5.38 2.13 -22.90
N VAL A 234 6.02 1.18 -22.21
CA VAL A 234 6.15 1.14 -20.75
C VAL A 234 7.49 1.73 -20.32
N TYR A 235 7.49 2.55 -19.28
CA TYR A 235 8.68 3.13 -18.68
C TYR A 235 8.83 2.71 -17.21
N ASP A 236 9.95 2.06 -16.86
CA ASP A 236 10.37 1.95 -15.45
C ASP A 236 10.95 3.29 -14.99
N LEU A 237 10.15 4.04 -14.23
CA LEU A 237 10.52 5.36 -13.74
C LEU A 237 11.51 5.28 -12.56
N ASN A 238 11.83 4.10 -12.03
CA ASN A 238 12.86 3.95 -11.00
C ASN A 238 14.28 4.04 -11.55
N ARG A 239 14.47 3.62 -12.81
CA ARG A 239 15.77 3.25 -13.35
C ARG A 239 16.42 4.42 -14.07
N ILE A 240 17.27 5.15 -13.35
CA ILE A 240 18.08 6.27 -13.88
C ILE A 240 19.57 5.91 -13.89
N TYR A 241 20.02 5.02 -13.00
CA TYR A 241 21.45 4.73 -12.79
C TYR A 241 22.22 4.24 -14.02
N ASP A 242 21.54 3.60 -14.97
CA ASP A 242 22.17 3.00 -16.14
C ASP A 242 22.39 3.99 -17.29
N ASP A 243 21.60 5.07 -17.34
CA ASP A 243 21.80 6.20 -18.24
C ASP A 243 21.39 7.49 -17.52
N PRO A 244 22.37 8.29 -17.04
CA PRO A 244 22.11 9.56 -16.37
C PRO A 244 21.28 10.54 -17.19
N ASN A 245 21.26 10.41 -18.53
CA ASN A 245 20.46 11.29 -19.40
C ASN A 245 18.95 11.05 -19.26
N LYS A 246 18.53 9.95 -18.63
CA LYS A 246 17.12 9.69 -18.29
C LYS A 246 16.63 10.56 -17.13
N GLY A 247 17.53 11.13 -16.33
CA GLY A 247 17.19 11.93 -15.16
C GLY A 247 17.24 13.44 -15.42
N ARG A 248 16.33 14.19 -14.79
CA ARG A 248 16.40 15.65 -14.67
C ARG A 248 16.23 16.07 -13.21
N LYS A 249 17.17 16.88 -12.75
CA LYS A 249 17.08 17.54 -11.43
C LYS A 249 16.03 18.65 -11.49
N CYS A 250 15.07 18.60 -10.58
CA CYS A 250 13.93 19.50 -10.53
C CYS A 250 13.94 20.29 -9.22
N GLU A 251 13.99 21.61 -9.31
CA GLU A 251 14.07 22.51 -8.16
C GLU A 251 12.71 22.71 -7.49
N ILE A 252 12.74 22.88 -6.17
CA ILE A 252 11.58 23.07 -5.29
C ILE A 252 11.88 24.28 -4.40
N PRO A 253 11.57 25.50 -4.85
CA PRO A 253 11.95 26.73 -4.13
C PRO A 253 11.48 26.75 -2.67
N ASP A 254 10.26 26.27 -2.42
CA ASP A 254 9.63 26.17 -1.09
C ASP A 254 9.78 24.78 -0.45
N GLY A 255 10.70 23.95 -0.95
CA GLY A 255 10.89 22.57 -0.51
C GLY A 255 11.28 22.45 0.95
N ILE A 256 10.67 21.48 1.66
CA ILE A 256 10.87 21.28 3.11
C ILE A 256 11.93 20.22 3.37
N ASN A 257 11.77 19.02 2.81
CA ASN A 257 12.74 17.93 2.91
C ASN A 257 13.79 18.03 1.80
N TYR A 258 13.37 18.47 0.61
CA TYR A 258 14.24 18.56 -0.56
C TYR A 258 14.16 19.92 -1.21
N LYS A 259 15.32 20.54 -1.49
CA LYS A 259 15.39 21.72 -2.36
C LYS A 259 15.34 21.38 -3.84
N SER A 260 15.66 20.13 -4.16
CA SER A 260 15.61 19.61 -5.52
C SER A 260 15.49 18.09 -5.49
N ILE A 261 14.82 17.49 -6.47
CA ILE A 261 14.68 16.03 -6.60
C ILE A 261 15.06 15.61 -8.02
N MET A 262 15.77 14.49 -8.15
CA MET A 262 16.00 13.85 -9.45
C MET A 262 14.75 13.08 -9.88
N LEU A 263 14.26 13.35 -11.08
CA LEU A 263 13.07 12.71 -11.65
C LEU A 263 13.35 12.17 -13.05
N HIS A 264 12.59 11.15 -13.46
CA HIS A 264 12.72 10.57 -14.80
C HIS A 264 12.14 11.52 -15.88
N LYS A 265 12.87 11.73 -16.98
CA LYS A 265 12.52 12.69 -18.06
C LYS A 265 11.28 12.33 -18.86
N ALA A 266 10.84 11.07 -18.83
CA ALA A 266 9.52 10.70 -19.34
C ALA A 266 8.38 11.49 -18.66
N ILE A 267 8.59 11.96 -17.43
CA ILE A 267 7.67 12.86 -16.73
C ILE A 267 8.05 14.32 -17.00
N THR A 268 9.29 14.69 -16.67
CA THR A 268 9.71 16.10 -16.57
C THR A 268 9.93 16.80 -17.90
N GLY A 269 10.13 16.02 -18.98
CA GLY A 269 10.72 16.50 -20.22
C GLY A 269 12.22 16.78 -20.09
N GLY A 270 12.82 17.10 -21.24
CA GLY A 270 14.24 17.38 -21.42
C GLY A 270 14.68 18.68 -20.77
N ASN A 271 15.98 18.95 -20.82
CA ASN A 271 16.58 20.20 -20.39
C ASN A 271 16.09 21.35 -21.29
N PRO A 272 15.46 22.42 -20.76
CA PRO A 272 14.97 23.55 -21.54
C PRO A 272 16.05 24.26 -22.37
N ASP A 273 17.32 24.13 -21.97
CA ASP A 273 18.46 24.73 -22.66
C ASP A 273 19.07 23.82 -23.74
N ASP A 274 18.52 22.61 -23.94
CA ASP A 274 18.97 21.64 -24.94
C ASP A 274 17.82 21.23 -25.89
N PRO A 275 17.77 21.80 -27.11
CA PRO A 275 16.71 21.50 -28.08
C PRO A 275 16.59 20.03 -28.48
N GLU A 276 17.70 19.29 -28.56
CA GLU A 276 17.65 17.87 -28.92
C GLU A 276 17.16 17.03 -27.75
N ASP A 277 17.51 17.39 -26.52
CA ASP A 277 16.97 16.73 -25.32
C ASP A 277 15.46 17.01 -25.16
N ILE A 278 14.98 18.23 -25.44
CA ILE A 278 13.54 18.54 -25.46
C ILE A 278 12.81 17.71 -26.52
N LYS A 279 13.43 17.55 -27.69
CA LYS A 279 12.86 16.75 -28.79
C LYS A 279 12.80 15.27 -28.43
N ALA A 280 13.82 14.73 -27.76
CA ALA A 280 13.82 13.37 -27.25
C ALA A 280 12.83 13.18 -26.08
N TYR A 281 12.67 14.21 -25.25
CA TYR A 281 11.84 14.23 -24.05
C TYR A 281 10.87 15.42 -24.04
N PRO A 282 9.74 15.32 -24.76
CA PRO A 282 8.76 16.41 -24.82
C PRO A 282 8.01 16.65 -23.49
N GLY A 283 8.17 15.74 -22.51
CA GLY A 283 7.39 15.72 -21.28
C GLY A 283 6.03 15.03 -21.45
N CYS A 284 5.17 15.15 -20.43
CA CYS A 284 3.90 14.45 -20.41
C CYS A 284 2.72 15.30 -19.92
N VAL A 285 1.52 14.82 -20.26
CA VAL A 285 0.33 14.97 -19.42
C VAL A 285 0.30 13.75 -18.51
N LEU A 286 0.30 13.96 -17.20
CA LEU A 286 0.36 12.89 -16.22
C LEU A 286 -1.05 12.45 -15.79
N ILE A 287 -1.44 11.23 -16.16
CA ILE A 287 -2.68 10.60 -15.72
C ILE A 287 -2.38 9.74 -14.50
N ASN A 288 -2.66 10.26 -13.31
CA ASN A 288 -2.48 9.57 -12.04
C ASN A 288 -3.67 8.63 -11.78
N VAL A 289 -3.41 7.32 -11.64
CA VAL A 289 -4.46 6.32 -11.47
C VAL A 289 -4.27 5.52 -10.18
N PRO A 290 -4.48 6.14 -9.00
CA PRO A 290 -4.24 5.47 -7.74
C PRO A 290 -5.27 4.37 -7.46
N LYS A 291 -4.84 3.34 -6.71
CA LYS A 291 -5.72 2.36 -6.06
C LYS A 291 -6.24 2.94 -4.76
N PHE A 292 -7.55 2.90 -4.55
CA PHE A 292 -8.17 3.38 -3.31
C PHE A 292 -7.96 2.37 -2.18
N LYS A 293 -7.03 2.65 -1.26
CA LYS A 293 -6.68 1.71 -0.19
C LYS A 293 -6.16 2.40 1.06
N ILE A 294 -6.39 1.81 2.23
CA ILE A 294 -5.67 2.19 3.44
C ILE A 294 -4.15 1.99 3.22
N HIS A 295 -3.32 2.85 3.82
CA HIS A 295 -1.86 2.67 3.80
C HIS A 295 -1.39 2.34 5.22
N ALA A 296 -0.18 1.79 5.38
CA ALA A 296 0.38 1.37 6.68
C ALA A 296 1.22 2.46 7.39
N ILE A 297 1.25 3.67 6.86
CA ILE A 297 2.08 4.80 7.36
C ILE A 297 1.28 6.10 7.24
N ALA A 298 0.95 6.54 6.01
CA ALA A 298 0.02 7.64 5.79
C ALA A 298 -1.44 7.21 6.00
N LEU A 299 -2.37 8.18 6.04
CA LEU A 299 -3.82 7.94 6.14
C LEU A 299 -4.31 6.86 5.15
N PHE A 300 -4.03 7.06 3.86
CA PHE A 300 -4.42 6.16 2.78
C PHE A 300 -3.52 6.34 1.54
N THR A 301 -3.56 5.37 0.62
CA THR A 301 -3.01 5.54 -0.71
C THR A 301 -4.10 6.03 -1.63
N ASN A 302 -3.94 7.25 -2.11
CA ASN A 302 -4.77 7.82 -3.15
C ASN A 302 -3.94 8.82 -3.97
N ILE A 303 -4.45 10.02 -4.26
CA ILE A 303 -3.84 10.91 -5.26
C ILE A 303 -2.48 11.43 -4.81
N ILE A 304 -2.43 12.10 -3.66
CA ILE A 304 -1.20 12.70 -3.12
C ILE A 304 -0.21 11.61 -2.78
N LYS A 305 -0.65 10.50 -2.18
CA LYS A 305 0.25 9.40 -1.81
C LYS A 305 0.86 8.67 -3.02
N ASN A 306 0.06 8.40 -4.07
CA ASN A 306 0.54 7.66 -5.24
C ASN A 306 1.62 8.45 -6.00
N LEU A 307 1.45 9.77 -6.14
CA LEU A 307 2.49 10.63 -6.71
C LEU A 307 3.63 10.88 -5.71
N GLY A 308 3.26 11.24 -4.49
CA GLY A 308 4.13 11.69 -3.41
C GLY A 308 5.17 10.67 -2.96
N ILE A 309 4.93 9.38 -3.20
CA ILE A 309 5.95 8.35 -3.00
C ILE A 309 6.31 7.69 -4.33
N GLY A 310 5.34 7.46 -5.21
CA GLY A 310 5.51 6.69 -6.44
C GLY A 310 6.33 7.38 -7.52
N LEU A 311 6.84 8.61 -7.32
CA LEU A 311 7.69 9.30 -8.28
C LEU A 311 9.18 9.33 -7.92
N TYR A 312 9.54 8.98 -6.68
CA TYR A 312 10.95 8.91 -6.28
C TYR A 312 11.65 7.74 -6.99
N PRO A 313 12.71 7.98 -7.78
CA PRO A 313 13.37 6.93 -8.54
C PRO A 313 14.27 6.10 -7.62
N MET A 314 13.92 4.84 -7.37
CA MET A 314 14.67 4.02 -6.41
C MET A 314 16.09 3.67 -6.85
N GLN A 315 16.35 3.63 -8.15
CA GLN A 315 17.67 3.33 -8.69
C GLN A 315 18.29 4.60 -9.29
N TYR A 316 18.44 5.61 -8.44
CA TYR A 316 19.25 6.81 -8.68
C TYR A 316 20.29 6.95 -7.56
N ALA A 317 21.55 7.17 -7.94
CA ALA A 317 22.67 7.35 -7.04
C ALA A 317 23.51 8.54 -7.49
N SER A 318 23.54 9.61 -6.71
CA SER A 318 24.35 10.79 -7.02
C SER A 318 25.85 10.55 -6.76
N GLU A 319 26.19 9.69 -5.81
CA GLU A 319 27.56 9.30 -5.46
C GLU A 319 28.08 8.07 -6.21
N GLY A 320 27.28 7.43 -7.06
CA GLY A 320 27.63 6.17 -7.72
C GLY A 320 27.58 4.95 -6.78
N ASP A 321 28.20 3.84 -7.20
CA ASP A 321 28.39 2.59 -6.43
C ASP A 321 27.13 2.06 -5.72
N TYR A 322 25.96 2.24 -6.34
CA TYR A 322 24.67 1.80 -5.80
C TYR A 322 24.38 2.37 -4.39
N LYS A 323 24.85 3.58 -4.11
CA LYS A 323 24.45 4.39 -2.95
C LYS A 323 23.19 5.16 -3.31
N TRP A 324 22.04 4.54 -3.09
CA TRP A 324 20.75 5.04 -3.56
C TRP A 324 20.25 6.23 -2.73
N ASP A 325 20.04 7.37 -3.37
CA ASP A 325 19.63 8.62 -2.68
C ASP A 325 18.24 8.49 -2.02
N TYR A 326 17.36 7.65 -2.58
CA TYR A 326 15.96 7.55 -2.20
C TYR A 326 15.54 6.16 -1.69
N ALA A 327 16.45 5.19 -1.67
CA ALA A 327 16.11 3.78 -1.44
C ALA A 327 17.20 3.01 -0.70
N GLY A 328 16.88 1.79 -0.31
CA GLY A 328 17.83 0.84 0.24
C GLY A 328 17.53 -0.59 -0.21
N PRO A 329 18.46 -1.53 -0.01
CA PRO A 329 19.78 -1.33 0.59
C PRO A 329 20.82 -0.81 -0.41
N HIS A 330 21.92 -0.26 0.10
CA HIS A 330 23.06 0.17 -0.72
C HIS A 330 23.89 -1.02 -1.20
N GLY A 331 24.74 -0.79 -2.22
CA GLY A 331 25.70 -1.79 -2.71
C GLY A 331 25.08 -2.91 -3.55
N THR A 332 23.86 -2.75 -4.03
CA THR A 332 23.19 -3.73 -4.88
C THR A 332 22.23 -3.08 -5.87
N THR A 333 22.12 -3.66 -7.07
CA THR A 333 21.14 -3.26 -8.10
C THR A 333 19.71 -3.69 -7.78
N VAL A 334 19.53 -4.70 -6.92
CA VAL A 334 18.20 -5.18 -6.49
C VAL A 334 17.76 -4.39 -5.26
N VAL A 335 17.26 -3.18 -5.50
CA VAL A 335 16.68 -2.31 -4.46
C VAL A 335 15.43 -2.91 -3.85
N GLY A 336 15.17 -2.58 -2.58
CA GLY A 336 14.08 -3.13 -1.80
C GLY A 336 12.95 -2.15 -1.50
N MET A 337 13.25 -1.09 -0.74
CA MET A 337 12.24 -0.11 -0.27
C MET A 337 12.74 1.32 -0.48
N LYS A 338 11.83 2.29 -0.51
CA LYS A 338 12.13 3.73 -0.50
C LYS A 338 12.61 4.18 0.88
N SER A 339 13.55 3.47 1.50
CA SER A 339 13.97 3.74 2.88
C SER A 339 14.82 5.01 3.02
N GLY A 340 15.34 5.55 1.91
CA GLY A 340 16.17 6.77 1.89
C GLY A 340 15.39 8.09 1.96
N ILE A 341 14.06 8.07 1.82
CA ILE A 341 13.23 9.28 1.96
C ILE A 341 12.65 9.40 3.38
N PRO A 342 12.48 10.61 3.92
CA PRO A 342 11.85 10.80 5.23
C PRO A 342 10.40 10.29 5.26
N HIS A 343 10.13 9.37 6.18
CA HIS A 343 8.80 8.80 6.45
C HIS A 343 8.19 9.25 7.79
N GLN A 344 8.93 10.02 8.57
CA GLN A 344 8.59 10.52 9.90
C GLN A 344 9.41 11.78 10.18
N VAL A 345 8.99 12.60 11.14
CA VAL A 345 9.67 13.85 11.48
C VAL A 345 11.09 13.59 12.01
N TRP A 346 11.27 12.65 12.93
CA TRP A 346 12.57 12.33 13.53
C TRP A 346 13.23 11.14 12.84
N VAL A 347 14.29 11.39 12.06
CA VAL A 347 14.96 10.40 11.22
C VAL A 347 16.36 10.09 11.78
N PRO A 348 16.66 8.81 12.10
CA PRO A 348 17.99 8.40 12.51
C PRO A 348 18.96 8.36 11.32
N GLU A 349 20.23 8.67 11.57
CA GLU A 349 21.29 8.34 10.61
C GLU A 349 21.57 6.84 10.65
N ILE A 350 21.49 6.18 9.50
CA ILE A 350 21.61 4.72 9.39
C ILE A 350 23.03 4.31 9.04
N ASP A 351 23.54 3.28 9.72
CA ASP A 351 24.67 2.50 9.26
C ASP A 351 24.18 1.48 8.24
N HIS A 352 24.49 1.72 6.97
CA HIS A 352 24.04 0.89 5.86
C HIS A 352 24.69 -0.51 5.83
N ALA A 353 25.67 -0.80 6.68
CA ALA A 353 26.25 -2.14 6.78
C ALA A 353 25.38 -3.12 7.58
N ASN A 354 24.64 -2.61 8.58
CA ASN A 354 23.83 -3.42 9.49
C ASN A 354 22.36 -2.94 9.59
N SER A 355 22.00 -1.86 8.90
CA SER A 355 20.67 -1.23 8.92
C SER A 355 20.23 -0.75 10.31
N LEU A 356 21.19 -0.46 11.19
CA LEU A 356 20.96 0.07 12.54
C LEU A 356 21.28 1.58 12.62
N PRO A 357 20.70 2.31 13.58
CA PRO A 357 21.02 3.72 13.79
C PRO A 357 22.45 3.89 14.30
N LYS A 358 23.17 4.87 13.74
CA LYS A 358 24.47 5.31 14.25
C LYS A 358 24.32 5.97 15.62
N LYS A 359 25.37 5.83 16.43
CA LYS A 359 25.49 6.47 17.74
C LYS A 359 26.57 7.55 17.75
N ASP A 360 26.37 8.59 18.54
CA ASP A 360 27.39 9.58 18.87
C ASP A 360 28.42 9.03 19.88
N ALA A 361 29.40 9.86 20.25
CA ALA A 361 30.43 9.49 21.22
C ALA A 361 29.89 9.22 22.64
N GLN A 362 28.66 9.67 22.93
CA GLN A 362 27.96 9.48 24.20
C GLN A 362 27.05 8.24 24.19
N GLY A 363 26.92 7.57 23.03
CA GLY A 363 26.10 6.39 22.86
C GLY A 363 24.62 6.67 22.51
N ASN A 364 24.26 7.93 22.26
CA ASN A 364 22.90 8.31 21.83
C ASN A 364 22.74 8.15 20.32
N TYR A 365 21.53 7.87 19.85
CA TYR A 365 21.27 7.82 18.42
C TYR A 365 21.42 9.21 17.77
N ILE A 366 22.03 9.24 16.59
CA ILE A 366 22.13 10.46 15.80
C ILE A 366 20.80 10.66 15.07
N ILE A 367 19.95 11.52 15.59
CA ILE A 367 18.61 11.82 15.04
C ILE A 367 18.60 13.22 14.41
N LYS A 368 17.93 13.37 13.26
CA LYS A 368 17.72 14.63 12.55
C LYS A 368 16.22 14.89 12.40
N LYS A 369 15.81 16.14 12.60
CA LYS A 369 14.43 16.58 12.35
C LYS A 369 14.23 16.91 10.88
N THR A 370 13.15 16.41 10.31
CA THR A 370 12.71 16.62 8.91
C THR A 370 11.26 17.08 8.90
N GLY A 371 10.69 17.36 7.73
CA GLY A 371 9.25 17.59 7.55
C GLY A 371 8.41 16.31 7.46
N GLY A 372 9.02 15.13 7.63
CA GLY A 372 8.31 13.85 7.62
C GLY A 372 7.67 13.48 6.29
N ILE A 373 6.76 12.50 6.32
CA ILE A 373 6.17 11.91 5.11
C ILE A 373 5.30 12.87 4.33
N ILE A 374 4.58 13.77 5.00
CA ILE A 374 3.70 14.75 4.35
C ILE A 374 4.53 15.73 3.51
N ALA A 375 5.63 16.25 4.08
CA ALA A 375 6.56 17.10 3.33
C ALA A 375 7.21 16.35 2.16
N THR A 376 7.63 15.10 2.35
CA THR A 376 8.17 14.24 1.27
C THR A 376 7.17 14.11 0.11
N MET A 377 5.90 13.82 0.41
CA MET A 377 4.87 13.70 -0.62
C MET A 377 4.61 15.01 -1.36
N ILE A 378 4.53 16.13 -0.64
CA ILE A 378 4.27 17.44 -1.25
C ILE A 378 5.47 17.91 -2.08
N ASP A 379 6.70 17.73 -1.60
CA ASP A 379 7.92 18.19 -2.27
C ASP A 379 8.05 17.61 -3.69
N ILE A 380 7.83 16.31 -3.87
CA ILE A 380 7.94 15.71 -5.20
C ILE A 380 6.79 16.09 -6.14
N ILE A 381 5.58 16.31 -5.62
CA ILE A 381 4.47 16.82 -6.43
C ILE A 381 4.76 18.26 -6.83
N LYS A 382 5.34 19.08 -5.93
CA LYS A 382 5.80 20.44 -6.24
C LYS A 382 6.88 20.45 -7.31
N ALA A 383 7.82 19.51 -7.28
CA ALA A 383 8.83 19.36 -8.33
C ALA A 383 8.19 19.15 -9.71
N VAL A 384 7.11 18.37 -9.79
CA VAL A 384 6.36 18.14 -11.03
C VAL A 384 5.50 19.36 -11.39
N SER A 385 4.75 19.93 -10.45
CA SER A 385 3.82 21.04 -10.70
C SER A 385 4.54 22.32 -11.14
N ASN A 386 5.72 22.59 -10.58
CA ASN A 386 6.53 23.77 -10.92
C ASN A 386 7.02 23.75 -12.38
N LEU A 387 7.04 22.58 -13.03
CA LEU A 387 7.34 22.43 -14.45
C LEU A 387 6.13 22.69 -15.36
N GLY A 388 4.95 22.99 -14.80
CA GLY A 388 3.72 23.20 -15.57
C GLY A 388 3.16 21.93 -16.22
N ILE A 389 3.48 20.76 -15.65
CA ILE A 389 2.95 19.46 -16.07
C ILE A 389 1.47 19.40 -15.71
N LEU A 390 0.63 19.17 -16.71
CA LEU A 390 -0.80 18.97 -16.51
C LEU A 390 -1.02 17.61 -15.85
N MET A 391 -1.69 17.59 -14.70
CA MET A 391 -2.05 16.37 -13.99
C MET A 391 -3.56 16.14 -14.05
N PHE A 392 -3.96 14.90 -14.24
CA PHE A 392 -5.35 14.46 -14.15
C PHE A 392 -5.41 13.21 -13.28
N HIS A 393 -6.37 13.17 -12.36
CA HIS A 393 -6.42 12.14 -11.33
C HIS A 393 -7.70 11.33 -11.46
N ILE A 394 -7.58 10.00 -11.52
CA ILE A 394 -8.71 9.08 -11.66
C ILE A 394 -8.51 7.91 -10.69
N VAL A 395 -9.33 7.84 -9.66
CA VAL A 395 -9.18 6.92 -8.54
C VAL A 395 -9.93 5.62 -8.80
N ASP A 396 -9.24 4.49 -8.72
CA ASP A 396 -9.85 3.15 -8.72
C ASP A 396 -10.36 2.80 -7.32
N GLY A 397 -11.65 3.06 -7.07
CA GLY A 397 -12.36 2.73 -5.83
C GLY A 397 -13.43 1.65 -5.99
N ILE A 398 -13.37 0.83 -7.04
CA ILE A 398 -14.38 -0.21 -7.29
C ILE A 398 -14.24 -1.34 -6.25
N GLU A 399 -13.04 -1.87 -6.08
CA GLU A 399 -12.65 -2.69 -4.92
C GLU A 399 -11.63 -1.91 -4.07
N ALA A 400 -12.08 -1.25 -3.01
CA ALA A 400 -11.18 -0.58 -2.06
C ALA A 400 -10.46 -1.61 -1.18
N ILE A 401 -9.24 -1.33 -0.73
CA ILE A 401 -8.47 -2.28 0.11
C ILE A 401 -8.41 -1.79 1.55
N ASN A 402 -8.81 -2.67 2.46
CA ASN A 402 -8.87 -2.42 3.90
C ASN A 402 -7.96 -3.37 4.69
N VAL A 403 -7.69 -3.05 5.96
CA VAL A 403 -6.91 -3.81 6.96
C VAL A 403 -5.41 -3.86 6.71
N ASP A 404 -4.99 -4.17 5.50
CA ASP A 404 -3.58 -4.26 5.10
C ASP A 404 -3.48 -4.14 3.58
N HIS A 405 -2.47 -3.44 3.06
CA HIS A 405 -2.21 -3.38 1.62
C HIS A 405 -0.92 -4.10 1.20
N GLN A 406 -0.22 -4.74 2.15
CA GLN A 406 1.07 -5.40 1.94
C GLN A 406 0.93 -6.89 1.60
N GLY A 407 -0.29 -7.42 1.51
CA GLY A 407 -0.58 -8.75 0.98
C GLY A 407 -1.71 -9.50 1.68
N SER A 408 -2.14 -9.07 2.88
CA SER A 408 -3.22 -9.72 3.64
C SER A 408 -4.54 -8.93 3.65
N GLY A 409 -4.65 -7.97 2.74
CA GLY A 409 -5.77 -7.04 2.66
C GLY A 409 -7.11 -7.64 2.30
N LEU A 410 -8.17 -6.93 2.70
CA LEU A 410 -9.53 -7.26 2.31
C LEU A 410 -9.98 -6.34 1.18
N LYS A 411 -10.40 -6.95 0.07
CA LYS A 411 -11.08 -6.26 -1.02
C LYS A 411 -12.51 -5.96 -0.62
N THR A 412 -12.85 -4.68 -0.58
CA THR A 412 -14.15 -4.14 -0.17
C THR A 412 -14.87 -3.59 -1.39
N ALA A 413 -16.07 -4.10 -1.67
CA ALA A 413 -16.85 -3.74 -2.84
C ALA A 413 -17.55 -2.38 -2.64
N GLU A 414 -16.84 -1.30 -2.95
CA GLU A 414 -17.34 0.08 -2.81
C GLU A 414 -18.01 0.58 -4.11
N GLY A 415 -17.51 0.16 -5.27
CA GLY A 415 -18.08 0.50 -6.58
C GLY A 415 -17.83 1.94 -7.03
N MET A 416 -16.87 2.63 -6.43
CA MET A 416 -16.65 4.06 -6.65
C MET A 416 -15.55 4.34 -7.67
N VAL A 417 -15.74 5.37 -8.48
CA VAL A 417 -14.65 6.02 -9.24
C VAL A 417 -14.76 7.51 -9.05
N PHE A 418 -13.63 8.16 -8.78
CA PHE A 418 -13.51 9.60 -8.60
C PHE A 418 -12.55 10.16 -9.63
N ALA A 419 -12.84 11.34 -10.19
CA ALA A 419 -11.97 11.98 -11.15
C ALA A 419 -11.91 13.51 -10.95
N GLY A 420 -10.73 14.10 -11.15
CA GLY A 420 -10.55 15.54 -11.00
C GLY A 420 -9.17 16.04 -11.45
N LEU A 421 -9.07 17.35 -11.72
CA LEU A 421 -7.80 18.01 -12.03
C LEU A 421 -7.07 18.52 -10.78
N ASN A 422 -7.82 18.86 -9.73
CA ASN A 422 -7.26 19.39 -8.51
C ASN A 422 -6.92 18.22 -7.57
N PRO A 423 -5.63 18.01 -7.24
CA PRO A 423 -5.22 16.87 -6.42
C PRO A 423 -5.78 16.95 -5.01
N VAL A 424 -5.85 18.14 -4.41
CA VAL A 424 -6.28 18.30 -3.02
C VAL A 424 -7.79 18.06 -2.90
N SER A 425 -8.58 18.68 -3.76
CA SER A 425 -10.04 18.63 -3.71
C SER A 425 -10.57 17.20 -3.95
N THR A 426 -9.97 16.51 -4.93
CA THR A 426 -10.37 15.14 -5.30
C THR A 426 -9.95 14.14 -4.22
N ASP A 427 -8.75 14.31 -3.66
CA ASP A 427 -8.22 13.41 -2.63
C ASP A 427 -8.99 13.57 -1.30
N LEU A 428 -9.36 14.81 -0.94
CA LEU A 428 -10.17 15.09 0.24
C LEU A 428 -11.59 14.48 0.13
N LEU A 429 -12.25 14.58 -1.03
CA LEU A 429 -13.55 13.92 -1.25
C LEU A 429 -13.43 12.41 -1.05
N CYS A 430 -12.40 11.77 -1.62
CA CYS A 430 -12.13 10.36 -1.41
C CYS A 430 -11.91 10.02 0.07
N ALA A 431 -11.15 10.84 0.80
CA ALA A 431 -10.90 10.63 2.22
C ALA A 431 -12.18 10.72 3.05
N ARG A 432 -13.00 11.74 2.80
CA ARG A 432 -14.31 11.93 3.44
C ARG A 432 -15.29 10.80 3.17
N TYR A 433 -15.25 10.21 1.97
CA TYR A 433 -16.02 9.01 1.66
C TYR A 433 -15.50 7.77 2.42
N MET A 434 -14.20 7.47 2.35
CA MET A 434 -13.62 6.26 2.95
C MET A 434 -13.73 6.25 4.48
N PHE A 435 -13.53 7.42 5.10
CA PHE A 435 -13.45 7.56 6.55
C PHE A 435 -14.74 8.12 7.15
N SER A 436 -15.87 7.94 6.48
CA SER A 436 -17.19 8.23 7.03
C SER A 436 -18.16 7.08 6.75
N ASN A 437 -18.55 6.39 7.83
CA ASN A 437 -19.61 5.39 7.83
C ASN A 437 -20.84 5.87 8.63
N VAL A 438 -20.93 7.18 8.85
CA VAL A 438 -21.96 7.86 9.63
C VAL A 438 -22.69 8.83 8.70
N PRO A 439 -24.01 8.68 8.48
CA PRO A 439 -24.79 9.60 7.66
C PRO A 439 -24.80 11.03 8.21
N LEU A 440 -25.10 12.01 7.35
CA LEU A 440 -25.12 13.43 7.72
C LEU A 440 -26.00 13.74 8.95
N ASN A 441 -27.17 13.11 9.10
CA ASN A 441 -28.04 13.41 10.25
C ASN A 441 -27.35 13.10 11.58
N GLU A 442 -26.69 11.96 11.66
CA GLU A 442 -26.03 11.44 12.85
C GLU A 442 -24.71 12.17 13.07
N SER A 443 -23.99 12.53 12.00
CA SER A 443 -22.73 13.30 12.13
C SER A 443 -22.96 14.68 12.76
N LEU A 444 -24.10 15.32 12.48
CA LEU A 444 -24.52 16.58 13.10
C LEU A 444 -24.81 16.45 14.61
N GLU A 445 -25.24 15.28 15.06
CA GLU A 445 -25.49 15.00 16.49
C GLU A 445 -24.19 14.70 17.24
N VAL A 446 -23.27 13.97 16.60
CA VAL A 446 -22.00 13.51 17.18
C VAL A 446 -21.03 14.65 17.49
N LYS A 447 -21.06 15.74 16.70
CA LYS A 447 -20.26 16.97 16.90
C LYS A 447 -18.76 16.73 17.18
N LEU A 448 -18.15 15.77 16.50
CA LEU A 448 -16.69 15.66 16.49
C LEU A 448 -16.12 16.82 15.65
N GLU A 449 -15.51 17.80 16.31
CA GLU A 449 -14.91 18.99 15.70
C GLU A 449 -13.42 18.78 15.37
N GLY A 450 -12.91 19.51 14.37
CA GLY A 450 -11.49 19.57 14.01
C GLY A 450 -11.24 19.78 12.51
N GLY A 451 -10.62 20.90 12.14
CA GLY A 451 -10.06 21.16 10.79
C GLY A 451 -10.92 20.72 9.59
N THR A 452 -10.27 20.14 8.58
CA THR A 452 -10.90 19.53 7.39
C THR A 452 -11.85 18.35 7.65
N ALA A 453 -11.89 17.87 8.90
CA ALA A 453 -12.49 16.63 9.33
C ALA A 453 -13.91 16.77 9.92
N GLY A 454 -14.30 18.01 10.26
CA GLY A 454 -15.60 18.28 10.87
C GLY A 454 -16.75 17.65 10.08
N GLY A 455 -17.55 16.81 10.75
CA GLY A 455 -18.71 16.16 10.17
C GLY A 455 -18.49 14.78 9.53
N PHE A 456 -17.26 14.24 9.53
CA PHE A 456 -16.96 12.93 8.93
C PHE A 456 -16.42 11.91 9.96
N PRO A 457 -17.25 11.48 10.94
CA PRO A 457 -16.83 10.47 11.90
C PRO A 457 -16.98 9.03 11.35
N GLN A 458 -16.24 8.10 11.95
CA GLN A 458 -16.48 6.66 11.85
C GLN A 458 -17.02 6.11 13.18
N LYS A 459 -17.98 5.19 13.11
CA LYS A 459 -18.36 4.32 14.23
C LYS A 459 -17.23 3.36 14.54
N VAL A 460 -16.81 3.33 15.80
CA VAL A 460 -15.72 2.49 16.31
C VAL A 460 -16.10 1.85 17.66
N PRO A 461 -15.51 0.70 18.02
CA PRO A 461 -15.64 0.18 19.37
C PRO A 461 -14.78 0.99 20.35
N ILE A 462 -15.37 1.43 21.46
CA ILE A 462 -14.70 2.10 22.57
C ILE A 462 -14.63 1.14 23.76
N PRO A 463 -13.44 0.63 24.09
CA PRO A 463 -13.23 -0.22 25.26
C PRO A 463 -13.57 0.51 26.56
N SER A 464 -14.16 -0.20 27.52
CA SER A 464 -14.45 0.33 28.86
C SER A 464 -14.44 -0.80 29.89
N VAL A 465 -14.17 -0.47 31.14
CA VAL A 465 -14.16 -1.44 32.24
C VAL A 465 -15.58 -1.90 32.56
N ASP A 466 -15.74 -3.21 32.74
CA ASP A 466 -16.94 -3.87 33.26
C ASP A 466 -16.55 -5.01 34.22
N GLY A 467 -16.55 -4.69 35.51
CA GLY A 467 -16.04 -5.57 36.55
C GLY A 467 -14.56 -5.90 36.32
N ILE A 468 -14.25 -7.18 36.10
CA ILE A 468 -12.88 -7.64 35.79
C ILE A 468 -12.57 -7.68 34.29
N ASN A 469 -13.58 -7.42 33.45
CA ASN A 469 -13.47 -7.46 31.99
C ASN A 469 -13.29 -6.05 31.42
N ILE A 470 -12.85 -6.01 30.17
CA ILE A 470 -12.86 -4.82 29.33
C ILE A 470 -13.82 -5.11 28.18
N ILE A 471 -14.84 -4.29 27.95
CA ILE A 471 -15.88 -4.51 26.95
C ILE A 471 -15.95 -3.36 25.93
N SER A 472 -16.31 -3.68 24.69
CA SER A 472 -16.60 -2.69 23.66
C SER A 472 -17.97 -2.04 23.87
N LYS A 473 -18.00 -0.71 23.85
CA LYS A 473 -19.22 0.09 23.61
C LYS A 473 -19.14 0.72 22.22
N GLU A 474 -20.27 1.07 21.63
CA GLU A 474 -20.26 1.86 20.40
C GLU A 474 -19.84 3.30 20.71
N GLY A 475 -19.05 3.90 19.82
CA GLY A 475 -18.70 5.31 19.85
C GLY A 475 -18.17 5.76 18.49
N TYR A 476 -17.52 6.92 18.46
CA TYR A 476 -17.10 7.56 17.22
C TYR A 476 -15.63 7.97 17.28
N ASP A 477 -14.92 7.93 16.17
CA ASP A 477 -13.57 8.48 16.00
C ASP A 477 -13.49 9.26 14.68
N CYS A 478 -12.52 10.16 14.55
CA CYS A 478 -12.35 10.99 13.35
C CYS A 478 -10.87 11.06 12.95
N LEU A 479 -10.48 10.18 12.02
CA LEU A 479 -9.09 10.06 11.53
C LEU A 479 -8.65 11.30 10.78
N LEU A 480 -9.57 11.89 10.01
CA LEU A 480 -9.31 13.09 9.23
C LEU A 480 -8.88 14.27 10.09
N ALA A 481 -9.28 14.32 11.36
CA ALA A 481 -8.91 15.41 12.27
C ALA A 481 -7.42 15.39 12.64
N ARG A 482 -6.75 14.27 12.36
CA ARG A 482 -5.35 13.99 12.70
C ARG A 482 -4.43 13.98 11.48
N ASP A 483 -4.97 14.21 10.28
CA ASP A 483 -4.21 14.25 9.03
C ASP A 483 -4.15 15.67 8.48
N PHE A 484 -2.92 16.20 8.36
CA PHE A 484 -2.68 17.56 7.88
C PHE A 484 -2.30 17.60 6.39
N THR A 485 -2.44 16.49 5.65
CA THR A 485 -1.94 16.38 4.27
C THR A 485 -2.62 17.39 3.36
N PHE A 486 -3.95 17.51 3.44
CA PHE A 486 -4.74 18.38 2.56
C PHE A 486 -4.49 19.86 2.84
N GLU A 487 -4.50 20.26 4.10
CA GLU A 487 -4.25 21.64 4.53
C GLU A 487 -2.83 22.09 4.13
N ARG A 488 -1.82 21.22 4.32
CA ARG A 488 -0.43 21.52 3.92
C ARG A 488 -0.26 21.57 2.42
N ALA A 489 -0.93 20.69 1.67
CA ALA A 489 -0.89 20.69 0.22
C ALA A 489 -1.54 21.97 -0.37
N GLU A 490 -2.69 22.39 0.15
CA GLU A 490 -3.33 23.66 -0.22
C GLU A 490 -2.45 24.86 0.11
N LYS A 491 -1.92 24.93 1.35
CA LYS A 491 -1.03 26.02 1.78
C LYS A 491 0.23 26.15 0.92
N ARG A 492 0.70 25.03 0.35
CA ARG A 492 1.85 24.99 -0.57
C ARG A 492 1.48 25.14 -2.04
N GLY A 493 0.21 25.42 -2.34
CA GLY A 493 -0.29 25.76 -3.66
C GLY A 493 -0.39 24.55 -4.61
N LEU A 494 -0.63 23.34 -4.09
CA LEU A 494 -0.89 22.17 -4.93
C LEU A 494 -2.33 22.09 -5.44
N GLY A 495 -3.27 22.75 -4.78
CA GLY A 495 -4.69 22.66 -5.07
C GLY A 495 -5.51 23.44 -4.05
N GLU A 496 -6.79 23.11 -3.95
CA GLU A 496 -7.73 23.72 -3.02
C GLU A 496 -8.60 22.64 -2.38
N MET A 497 -9.05 22.84 -1.15
CA MET A 497 -9.88 21.88 -0.41
C MET A 497 -11.37 22.00 -0.75
N SER A 498 -11.79 23.14 -1.30
CA SER A 498 -13.18 23.34 -1.72
C SER A 498 -13.49 22.52 -2.97
N TYR A 499 -14.59 21.78 -2.94
CA TYR A 499 -15.06 21.00 -4.08
C TYR A 499 -16.58 20.95 -4.14
N TYR A 500 -17.07 20.51 -5.30
CA TYR A 500 -18.43 20.00 -5.45
C TYR A 500 -18.41 18.71 -6.29
N ALA A 501 -19.26 17.75 -5.94
CA ALA A 501 -19.38 16.50 -6.68
C ALA A 501 -20.38 16.61 -7.83
N THR A 502 -20.07 15.97 -8.95
CA THR A 502 -20.97 15.80 -10.10
C THR A 502 -20.85 14.39 -10.64
N GLY A 503 -21.96 13.77 -11.00
CA GLY A 503 -21.94 12.48 -11.71
C GLY A 503 -23.19 11.66 -11.45
N TYR A 504 -23.05 10.33 -11.36
CA TYR A 504 -24.21 9.44 -11.38
C TYR A 504 -24.04 8.18 -10.53
N ASP A 505 -25.10 7.82 -9.81
CA ASP A 505 -25.21 6.56 -9.09
C ASP A 505 -26.03 5.60 -9.95
N ILE A 506 -25.34 4.64 -10.58
CA ILE A 506 -25.96 3.64 -11.44
C ILE A 506 -26.85 2.69 -10.64
N LEU A 507 -26.59 2.53 -9.33
CA LEU A 507 -27.34 1.59 -8.48
C LEU A 507 -28.71 2.14 -8.09
N THR A 508 -28.82 3.45 -7.94
CA THR A 508 -30.08 4.14 -7.58
C THR A 508 -30.69 4.92 -8.75
N ASP A 509 -30.05 4.86 -9.92
CA ASP A 509 -30.44 5.60 -11.13
C ASP A 509 -30.68 7.09 -10.85
N SER A 510 -29.71 7.72 -10.20
CA SER A 510 -29.86 9.08 -9.66
C SER A 510 -28.57 9.91 -9.81
N PRO A 511 -28.67 11.25 -9.94
CA PRO A 511 -27.49 12.11 -9.92
C PRO A 511 -26.77 12.06 -8.58
N ILE A 512 -25.43 12.06 -8.63
CA ILE A 512 -24.57 12.27 -7.46
C ILE A 512 -24.26 13.74 -7.30
N ILE A 513 -24.42 14.25 -6.07
CA ILE A 513 -24.07 15.61 -5.65
C ILE A 513 -23.29 15.58 -4.35
N SER A 514 -22.77 16.74 -3.93
CA SER A 514 -22.29 16.94 -2.57
C SER A 514 -23.10 17.99 -1.81
N LEU A 515 -23.21 17.83 -0.50
CA LEU A 515 -23.81 18.78 0.44
C LEU A 515 -22.88 18.96 1.63
N LYS A 516 -22.31 20.16 1.80
CA LYS A 516 -21.29 20.43 2.82
C LYS A 516 -20.13 19.42 2.78
N GLY A 517 -19.77 18.99 1.56
CA GLY A 517 -18.76 17.97 1.32
C GLY A 517 -19.21 16.52 1.49
N HIS A 518 -20.40 16.24 2.03
CA HIS A 518 -20.95 14.87 2.08
C HIS A 518 -21.42 14.43 0.70
N LEU A 519 -21.07 13.21 0.30
CA LEU A 519 -21.52 12.64 -0.97
C LEU A 519 -22.93 12.05 -0.82
N GLY A 520 -23.80 12.30 -1.80
CA GLY A 520 -25.13 11.70 -1.81
C GLY A 520 -25.81 11.68 -3.17
N SER A 521 -26.89 10.91 -3.25
CA SER A 521 -27.80 10.87 -4.40
C SER A 521 -29.04 11.71 -4.13
N VAL A 522 -29.64 12.30 -5.17
CA VAL A 522 -30.95 12.95 -5.08
C VAL A 522 -32.04 12.01 -5.58
N ILE A 523 -32.81 11.43 -4.66
CA ILE A 523 -33.87 10.45 -4.95
C ILE A 523 -35.21 11.06 -4.54
N ASN A 524 -36.14 11.19 -5.49
CA ASN A 524 -37.46 11.77 -5.24
C ASN A 524 -37.41 13.11 -4.47
N ASP A 525 -36.52 14.03 -4.89
CA ASP A 525 -36.32 15.35 -4.24
C ASP A 525 -35.75 15.30 -2.80
N ASN A 526 -35.18 14.16 -2.39
CA ASN A 526 -34.52 13.98 -1.09
C ASN A 526 -33.05 13.61 -1.26
N PHE A 527 -32.19 14.19 -0.41
CA PHE A 527 -30.80 13.79 -0.29
C PHE A 527 -30.70 12.43 0.42
N SER A 528 -30.01 11.48 -0.20
CA SER A 528 -29.66 10.19 0.37
C SER A 528 -28.15 10.07 0.44
N ASP A 529 -27.59 10.00 1.65
CA ASP A 529 -26.16 9.82 1.87
C ASP A 529 -25.61 8.60 1.13
N ILE A 530 -24.43 8.75 0.51
CA ILE A 530 -23.61 7.64 0.04
C ILE A 530 -22.41 7.55 1.00
N VAL A 531 -22.54 6.70 2.01
CA VAL A 531 -21.49 6.38 2.99
C VAL A 531 -21.06 4.92 2.86
N THR A 532 -19.82 4.62 3.23
CA THR A 532 -19.37 3.22 3.30
C THR A 532 -19.99 2.51 4.50
N SER A 533 -20.26 1.21 4.37
CA SER A 533 -20.64 0.34 5.49
C SER A 533 -19.45 -0.24 6.26
N THR A 534 -18.24 0.04 5.78
CA THR A 534 -17.00 -0.60 6.22
C THR A 534 -16.28 0.31 7.22
N LEU A 535 -15.78 -0.27 8.31
CA LEU A 535 -14.80 0.42 9.17
C LEU A 535 -13.41 0.30 8.52
N PHE A 536 -12.88 1.42 8.01
CA PHE A 536 -11.57 1.45 7.38
C PHE A 536 -10.47 1.75 8.39
N TYR A 537 -9.45 0.89 8.42
CA TYR A 537 -8.25 1.01 9.27
C TYR A 537 -7.14 0.09 8.75
N ASP A 538 -5.90 0.34 9.17
CA ASP A 538 -4.73 -0.51 8.90
C ASP A 538 -4.22 -1.14 10.20
N THR A 539 -3.91 -2.45 10.16
CA THR A 539 -3.45 -3.22 11.35
C THR A 539 -2.13 -2.70 11.92
N TYR A 540 -1.28 -2.07 11.10
CA TYR A 540 0.00 -1.50 11.52
C TYR A 540 -0.17 -0.11 12.18
N LYS A 541 -1.38 0.46 12.15
CA LYS A 541 -1.69 1.83 12.57
C LYS A 541 -2.91 1.96 13.47
N ILE A 542 -3.29 0.91 14.20
CA ILE A 542 -4.45 0.94 15.10
C ILE A 542 -4.47 2.17 16.04
N PRO A 543 -3.35 2.60 16.65
CA PRO A 543 -3.34 3.80 17.49
C PRO A 543 -3.54 5.15 16.76
N TRP A 544 -3.39 5.19 15.44
CA TRP A 544 -3.63 6.38 14.62
C TRP A 544 -5.03 6.33 14.01
N ASP A 545 -5.36 5.21 13.37
CA ASP A 545 -6.63 5.01 12.66
C ASP A 545 -7.80 4.83 13.62
N LEU A 546 -7.60 4.15 14.75
CA LEU A 546 -8.62 3.90 15.78
C LEU A 546 -8.13 4.41 17.14
N GLN A 547 -7.61 5.64 17.17
CA GLN A 547 -6.95 6.22 18.34
C GLN A 547 -7.82 6.17 19.60
N ARG A 548 -9.11 6.52 19.50
CA ARG A 548 -10.00 6.46 20.65
C ARG A 548 -10.15 5.02 21.14
N THR A 549 -10.26 4.05 20.25
CA THR A 549 -10.28 2.63 20.59
C THR A 549 -9.01 2.22 21.34
N ALA A 550 -7.84 2.54 20.80
CA ALA A 550 -6.55 2.16 21.37
C ALA A 550 -6.28 2.83 22.73
N LEU A 551 -6.49 4.14 22.85
CA LEU A 551 -6.24 4.87 24.10
C LEU A 551 -7.23 4.50 25.21
N ASN A 552 -8.49 4.17 24.87
CA ASN A 552 -9.44 3.67 25.88
C ASN A 552 -9.14 2.22 26.29
N TYR A 553 -8.60 1.38 25.40
CA TYR A 553 -8.06 0.08 25.78
C TYR A 553 -6.93 0.23 26.81
N LEU A 554 -5.95 1.09 26.53
CA LEU A 554 -4.84 1.35 27.46
C LEU A 554 -5.34 1.92 28.79
N ALA A 555 -6.30 2.86 28.77
CA ALA A 555 -6.91 3.39 29.99
C ALA A 555 -7.60 2.31 30.83
N ALA A 556 -8.38 1.42 30.20
CA ALA A 556 -9.06 0.34 30.91
C ALA A 556 -8.08 -0.69 31.48
N VAL A 557 -6.95 -0.92 30.81
CA VAL A 557 -5.87 -1.75 31.33
C VAL A 557 -5.19 -1.08 32.52
N ASP A 558 -4.90 0.21 32.43
CA ASP A 558 -4.29 1.00 33.51
C ASP A 558 -5.18 1.00 34.76
N GLU A 559 -6.49 1.18 34.60
CA GLU A 559 -7.48 1.12 35.68
C GLU A 559 -7.51 -0.25 36.39
N LEU A 560 -7.51 -1.34 35.61
CA LEU A 560 -7.61 -2.70 36.15
C LEU A 560 -6.28 -3.28 36.65
N GLY A 561 -5.16 -2.82 36.09
CA GLY A 561 -3.83 -3.38 36.32
C GLY A 561 -2.91 -2.50 37.17
N GLY A 562 -3.26 -1.24 37.42
CA GLY A 562 -2.40 -0.28 38.11
C GLY A 562 -1.16 0.11 37.31
N THR A 563 -1.27 0.12 35.98
CA THR A 563 -0.21 0.55 35.05
C THR A 563 -0.41 1.99 34.59
N ASN A 564 0.54 2.53 33.82
CA ASN A 564 0.54 3.87 33.23
C ASN A 564 0.78 3.82 31.71
N LEU A 565 0.37 2.75 31.04
CA LEU A 565 0.69 2.47 29.64
C LEU A 565 0.10 3.51 28.69
N LYS A 566 -1.07 4.08 29.00
CA LYS A 566 -1.63 5.17 28.18
C LYS A 566 -0.74 6.41 28.24
N GLU A 567 -0.29 6.79 29.42
CA GLU A 567 0.57 7.96 29.62
C GLU A 567 1.93 7.73 28.94
N GLU A 568 2.53 6.55 29.11
CA GLU A 568 3.76 6.18 28.42
C GLU A 568 3.60 6.25 26.90
N PHE A 569 2.49 5.73 26.35
CA PHE A 569 2.25 5.75 24.91
C PHE A 569 2.14 7.19 24.37
N ILE A 570 1.41 8.06 25.06
CA ILE A 570 1.31 9.47 24.71
C ILE A 570 2.69 10.13 24.76
N GLN A 571 3.44 9.98 25.86
CA GLN A 571 4.79 10.56 25.98
C GLN A 571 5.77 10.15 24.86
N TYR A 572 5.60 8.96 24.27
CA TYR A 572 6.44 8.51 23.16
C TYR A 572 6.05 9.09 21.81
N PHE A 573 4.76 9.22 21.54
CA PHE A 573 4.24 9.50 20.19
C PHE A 573 3.59 10.87 20.04
N ASP A 574 3.11 11.49 21.10
CA ASP A 574 2.64 12.88 21.08
C ASP A 574 3.88 13.79 21.09
N GLU A 575 4.26 14.29 19.92
CA GLU A 575 5.51 15.02 19.73
C GLU A 575 5.35 16.51 20.04
N ASP A 576 4.13 17.05 20.01
CA ASP A 576 3.79 18.45 20.28
C ASP A 576 2.94 18.70 21.55
N ASP A 577 2.65 17.65 22.31
CA ASP A 577 2.01 17.65 23.62
C ASP A 577 0.54 18.15 23.59
N ASP A 578 -0.18 17.95 22.48
CA ASP A 578 -1.58 18.35 22.31
C ASP A 578 -2.62 17.29 22.73
N GLY A 579 -2.15 16.09 23.09
CA GLY A 579 -2.94 14.94 23.51
C GLY A 579 -3.48 14.09 22.36
N VAL A 580 -3.08 14.37 21.11
CA VAL A 580 -3.53 13.72 19.88
C VAL A 580 -2.32 13.24 19.08
N ILE A 581 -2.30 11.95 18.72
CA ILE A 581 -1.22 11.42 17.88
C ILE A 581 -1.61 11.54 16.41
N SER A 582 -1.00 12.49 15.70
CA SER A 582 -1.23 12.79 14.29
C SER A 582 -0.52 11.83 13.33
N TYR A 583 -0.84 11.90 12.04
CA TYR A 583 -0.16 11.11 10.98
C TYR A 583 1.26 11.61 10.65
N GLU A 584 1.78 12.58 11.40
CA GLU A 584 3.19 13.02 11.30
C GLU A 584 4.08 12.42 12.37
N GLU A 585 3.46 11.89 13.42
CA GLU A 585 4.12 11.55 14.65
C GLU A 585 4.28 10.03 14.77
N PHE A 586 5.55 9.61 14.77
CA PHE A 586 5.96 8.21 14.82
C PHE A 586 7.01 7.96 15.91
N GLY A 587 7.22 8.95 16.78
CA GLY A 587 8.12 8.87 17.91
C GLY A 587 9.51 9.42 17.60
N LYS A 588 10.13 9.99 18.63
CA LYS A 588 11.40 10.72 18.55
C LYS A 588 12.63 9.82 18.33
N ARG A 589 12.48 8.48 18.50
CA ARG A 589 13.55 7.48 18.27
C ARG A 589 13.69 7.08 16.80
N GLY A 590 12.67 7.37 16.00
CA GLY A 590 12.71 7.12 14.58
C GLY A 590 12.57 5.65 14.17
N SER A 591 11.76 4.87 14.89
CA SER A 591 11.53 3.45 14.65
C SER A 591 11.01 3.11 13.24
N THR A 592 10.26 4.00 12.59
CA THR A 592 9.69 3.76 11.26
C THR A 592 10.78 3.69 10.17
N THR A 593 11.77 4.59 10.20
CA THR A 593 12.92 4.55 9.28
C THR A 593 13.65 3.21 9.39
N ILE A 594 13.94 2.74 10.60
CA ILE A 594 14.69 1.49 10.81
C ILE A 594 13.89 0.28 10.31
N MET A 595 12.58 0.25 10.55
CA MET A 595 11.71 -0.79 9.98
C MET A 595 11.80 -0.80 8.44
N LEU A 596 11.79 0.36 7.80
CA LEU A 596 11.87 0.45 6.35
C LEU A 596 13.22 -0.04 5.80
N HIS A 597 14.31 0.16 6.55
CA HIS A 597 15.62 -0.39 6.18
C HIS A 597 15.65 -1.93 6.31
N PHE A 598 15.11 -2.50 7.39
CA PHE A 598 14.95 -3.96 7.49
C PHE A 598 14.05 -4.53 6.39
N ALA A 599 12.97 -3.82 6.05
CA ALA A 599 12.08 -4.21 4.95
C ALA A 599 12.79 -4.11 3.59
N ALA A 600 13.64 -3.09 3.39
CA ALA A 600 14.49 -2.98 2.19
C ALA A 600 15.42 -4.18 2.05
N ASP A 601 16.09 -4.57 3.14
CA ASP A 601 16.96 -5.75 3.15
C ASP A 601 16.19 -7.03 2.81
N TYR A 602 15.00 -7.19 3.41
CA TYR A 602 14.11 -8.33 3.10
C TYR A 602 13.74 -8.38 1.61
N VAL A 603 13.18 -7.31 1.05
CA VAL A 603 12.74 -7.26 -0.35
C VAL A 603 13.91 -7.49 -1.30
N SER A 604 15.07 -6.91 -0.99
CA SER A 604 16.29 -7.13 -1.76
C SER A 604 16.74 -8.60 -1.70
N SER A 605 16.76 -9.22 -0.52
CA SER A 605 17.10 -10.64 -0.36
C SER A 605 16.13 -11.56 -1.11
N MET A 606 14.82 -11.24 -1.15
CA MET A 606 13.86 -11.99 -1.95
C MET A 606 14.24 -12.09 -3.44
N GLY A 607 14.79 -11.00 -3.98
CA GLY A 607 15.30 -10.94 -5.35
C GLY A 607 16.66 -11.59 -5.53
N LYS A 608 17.60 -11.37 -4.61
CA LYS A 608 19.00 -11.83 -4.75
C LYS A 608 19.22 -13.30 -4.45
N GLU A 609 18.48 -13.88 -3.52
CA GLU A 609 18.74 -15.23 -3.01
C GLU A 609 17.61 -16.19 -3.37
N ARG A 610 17.92 -17.43 -3.80
CA ARG A 610 16.92 -18.44 -4.19
C ARG A 610 15.86 -18.68 -3.12
N LEU A 611 16.26 -18.73 -1.85
CA LEU A 611 15.39 -18.90 -0.68
C LEU A 611 15.32 -17.63 0.19
N GLY A 612 15.66 -16.47 -0.37
CA GLY A 612 15.72 -15.20 0.35
C GLY A 612 14.39 -14.73 0.91
N TYR A 613 13.26 -15.23 0.39
CA TYR A 613 11.93 -14.96 0.96
C TYR A 613 11.70 -15.62 2.31
N LEU A 614 12.35 -16.75 2.59
CA LEU A 614 12.28 -17.40 3.91
C LEU A 614 13.26 -16.73 4.88
N LYS A 615 14.54 -16.63 4.46
CA LYS A 615 15.62 -16.06 5.27
C LYS A 615 15.41 -14.58 5.55
N GLY A 616 15.05 -13.80 4.54
CA GLY A 616 14.82 -12.37 4.67
C GLY A 616 13.59 -12.04 5.52
N PHE A 617 12.50 -12.81 5.40
CA PHE A 617 11.33 -12.63 6.28
C PHE A 617 11.71 -12.95 7.73
N PHE A 618 12.45 -14.06 7.95
CA PHE A 618 12.95 -14.42 9.28
C PHE A 618 13.75 -13.27 9.88
N LYS A 619 14.72 -12.72 9.15
CA LYS A 619 15.58 -11.61 9.61
C LYS A 619 14.80 -10.33 9.90
N LEU A 620 13.83 -9.98 9.06
CA LEU A 620 12.96 -8.82 9.28
C LEU A 620 12.22 -8.96 10.61
N MET A 621 11.54 -10.08 10.82
CA MET A 621 10.73 -10.29 12.02
C MET A 621 11.60 -10.47 13.27
N SER A 622 12.71 -11.22 13.18
CA SER A 622 13.64 -11.36 14.31
C SER A 622 14.21 -10.01 14.72
N SER A 623 14.66 -9.18 13.77
CA SER A 623 15.20 -7.85 14.05
C SER A 623 14.19 -6.94 14.73
N MET A 624 12.95 -6.88 14.21
CA MET A 624 11.90 -6.05 14.83
C MET A 624 11.64 -6.40 16.29
N TYR A 625 11.66 -7.69 16.65
CA TYR A 625 11.39 -8.12 18.02
C TYR A 625 12.63 -8.12 18.92
N ARG A 626 13.81 -8.47 18.41
CA ARG A 626 15.08 -8.38 19.16
C ARG A 626 15.36 -6.95 19.61
N TYR A 627 15.11 -5.97 18.74
CA TYR A 627 15.32 -4.56 19.06
C TYR A 627 14.12 -3.88 19.72
N SER A 628 13.09 -4.64 20.14
CA SER A 628 11.96 -4.14 20.94
C SER A 628 12.13 -4.33 22.44
N ASN A 629 13.18 -5.05 22.86
CA ASN A 629 13.53 -5.27 24.24
C ASN A 629 15.04 -5.39 24.37
N LYS A 630 15.64 -4.57 25.23
CA LYS A 630 17.07 -4.54 25.53
C LYS A 630 17.66 -5.88 25.93
N GLN A 631 16.88 -6.73 26.59
CA GLN A 631 17.30 -8.06 27.04
C GLN A 631 17.43 -9.08 25.88
N ASN A 632 16.86 -8.77 24.72
CA ASN A 632 16.81 -9.70 23.58
C ASN A 632 17.95 -9.50 22.57
N ASN A 633 18.90 -8.60 22.84
CA ASN A 633 20.02 -8.33 21.95
C ASN A 633 21.29 -7.96 22.73
N PRO A 634 22.48 -8.34 22.25
CA PRO A 634 23.74 -8.12 22.96
C PRO A 634 24.14 -6.63 23.04
N ASP A 635 23.59 -5.81 22.15
CA ASP A 635 23.90 -4.38 22.04
C ASP A 635 23.06 -3.51 22.99
N ASN A 636 22.19 -4.13 23.79
CA ASN A 636 21.32 -3.47 24.78
C ASN A 636 20.43 -2.37 24.14
N LEU A 637 20.03 -2.58 22.89
CA LEU A 637 19.24 -1.65 22.08
C LEU A 637 17.74 -1.85 22.32
N ASP A 638 17.00 -0.74 22.36
CA ASP A 638 15.54 -0.72 22.37
C ASP A 638 15.06 0.41 21.46
N ILE A 639 14.94 0.06 20.19
CA ILE A 639 14.58 1.01 19.13
C ILE A 639 13.13 0.78 18.67
N MET A 640 12.59 -0.42 18.89
CA MET A 640 11.24 -0.83 18.48
C MET A 640 10.26 -0.95 19.66
N GLY A 641 10.68 -0.72 20.91
CA GLY A 641 9.86 -0.96 22.11
C GLY A 641 8.57 -0.15 22.15
N GLU A 642 8.63 1.15 21.87
CA GLU A 642 7.45 2.04 21.81
C GLU A 642 6.43 1.53 20.78
N ARG A 643 6.92 1.05 19.63
CA ARG A 643 6.10 0.50 18.55
C ARG A 643 5.53 -0.89 18.86
N SER A 644 6.17 -1.62 19.76
CA SER A 644 5.64 -2.90 20.26
C SER A 644 4.30 -2.70 20.95
N LEU A 645 4.12 -1.61 21.71
CA LEU A 645 2.84 -1.29 22.36
C LEU A 645 1.73 -0.98 21.35
N ALA A 646 2.04 -0.29 20.24
CA ALA A 646 1.10 -0.10 19.13
C ALA A 646 0.65 -1.46 18.53
N THR A 647 1.59 -2.40 18.37
CA THR A 647 1.30 -3.75 17.88
C THR A 647 0.46 -4.54 18.88
N THR A 648 0.72 -4.40 20.18
CA THR A 648 -0.08 -5.01 21.25
C THR A 648 -1.54 -4.55 21.18
N CYS A 649 -1.80 -3.26 20.89
CA CYS A 649 -3.16 -2.74 20.72
C CYS A 649 -3.87 -3.40 19.52
N ALA A 650 -3.17 -3.61 18.40
CA ALA A 650 -3.71 -4.29 17.23
C ALA A 650 -4.07 -5.76 17.51
N VAL A 651 -3.23 -6.46 18.27
CA VAL A 651 -3.53 -7.83 18.72
C VAL A 651 -4.73 -7.85 19.66
N ALA A 652 -4.80 -6.93 20.64
CA ALA A 652 -5.93 -6.82 21.55
C ALA A 652 -7.26 -6.56 20.81
N PHE A 653 -7.23 -5.68 19.80
CA PHE A 653 -8.38 -5.43 18.95
C PHE A 653 -8.82 -6.68 18.17
N THR A 654 -7.86 -7.40 17.59
CA THR A 654 -8.12 -8.66 16.88
C THR A 654 -8.75 -9.70 17.80
N VAL A 655 -8.21 -9.87 19.01
CA VAL A 655 -8.76 -10.78 20.03
C VAL A 655 -10.18 -10.38 20.41
N SER A 656 -10.44 -9.10 20.63
CA SER A 656 -11.78 -8.61 20.99
C SER A 656 -12.84 -8.98 19.94
N ARG A 657 -12.44 -9.10 18.67
CA ARG A 657 -13.31 -9.42 17.55
C ARG A 657 -13.45 -10.90 17.25
N MET A 658 -12.80 -11.78 18.03
CA MET A 658 -12.98 -13.22 17.86
C MET A 658 -14.46 -13.61 18.02
N PRO A 659 -14.98 -14.54 17.21
CA PRO A 659 -16.38 -14.97 17.28
C PRO A 659 -16.66 -15.89 18.49
N ILE A 660 -15.64 -16.20 19.29
CA ILE A 660 -15.68 -17.07 20.46
C ILE A 660 -15.12 -16.32 21.67
N GLU A 661 -15.54 -16.69 22.87
CA GLU A 661 -14.90 -16.22 24.10
C GLU A 661 -13.84 -17.23 24.55
N ILE A 662 -12.68 -16.73 24.96
CA ILE A 662 -11.59 -17.51 25.55
C ILE A 662 -11.14 -16.84 26.87
N PRO A 663 -10.68 -17.62 27.87
CA PRO A 663 -10.16 -17.04 29.09
C PRO A 663 -8.83 -16.30 28.83
N ASP A 664 -8.63 -15.19 29.54
CA ASP A 664 -7.32 -14.57 29.67
C ASP A 664 -6.41 -15.48 30.50
N GLN A 665 -5.20 -15.77 30.01
CA GLN A 665 -4.28 -16.69 30.66
C GLN A 665 -3.52 -16.07 31.84
N PHE A 666 -3.51 -14.75 31.95
CA PHE A 666 -2.73 -14.00 32.94
C PHE A 666 -3.62 -13.32 33.98
N VAL A 667 -4.92 -13.13 33.70
CA VAL A 667 -5.89 -12.55 34.63
C VAL A 667 -7.05 -13.54 34.88
N SER A 668 -7.08 -14.10 36.09
CA SER A 668 -8.10 -15.09 36.46
C SER A 668 -9.53 -14.54 36.35
N GLY A 669 -10.42 -15.32 35.74
CA GLY A 669 -11.83 -14.98 35.54
C GLY A 669 -12.13 -14.01 34.39
N ARG A 670 -11.11 -13.34 33.83
CA ARG A 670 -11.31 -12.45 32.67
C ARG A 670 -11.53 -13.28 31.40
N MET A 671 -12.48 -12.83 30.59
CA MET A 671 -12.78 -13.40 29.28
C MET A 671 -12.45 -12.40 28.18
N CYS A 672 -12.07 -12.89 27.00
CA CYS A 672 -11.82 -12.07 25.81
C CYS A 672 -12.44 -12.71 24.57
N GLY A 673 -12.73 -11.91 23.54
CA GLY A 673 -13.56 -12.27 22.38
C GLY A 673 -15.01 -11.78 22.50
N LYS A 674 -15.75 -11.77 21.38
CA LYS A 674 -17.13 -11.23 21.29
C LYS A 674 -17.31 -9.83 21.89
N GLY A 675 -16.36 -8.94 21.65
CA GLY A 675 -16.35 -7.58 22.19
C GLY A 675 -15.64 -7.44 23.54
N LYS A 676 -15.15 -8.52 24.15
CA LYS A 676 -14.33 -8.46 25.37
C LYS A 676 -12.84 -8.45 25.04
N TRP A 677 -12.07 -7.61 25.71
CA TRP A 677 -10.65 -7.38 25.40
C TRP A 677 -9.72 -8.11 26.37
N PRO A 678 -8.55 -8.58 25.90
CA PRO A 678 -7.57 -9.24 26.76
C PRO A 678 -6.85 -8.25 27.69
N SER A 679 -6.10 -8.76 28.66
CA SER A 679 -5.03 -8.02 29.34
C SER A 679 -3.87 -7.72 28.38
N THR A 680 -3.04 -6.72 28.71
CA THR A 680 -1.84 -6.42 27.92
C THR A 680 -0.80 -7.53 27.98
N GLN A 681 -0.69 -8.24 29.10
CA GLN A 681 0.18 -9.41 29.23
C GLN A 681 -0.25 -10.51 28.25
N PHE A 682 -1.56 -10.80 28.16
CA PHE A 682 -2.05 -11.80 27.22
C PHE A 682 -1.89 -11.35 25.77
N ALA A 683 -2.18 -10.08 25.45
CA ALA A 683 -1.98 -9.54 24.11
C ALA A 683 -0.50 -9.59 23.67
N ARG A 684 0.46 -9.25 24.54
CA ARG A 684 1.91 -9.37 24.26
C ARG A 684 2.35 -10.82 24.07
N PHE A 685 1.82 -11.74 24.87
CA PHE A 685 2.07 -13.17 24.70
C PHE A 685 1.61 -13.66 23.33
N LEU A 686 0.40 -13.27 22.91
CA LEU A 686 -0.15 -13.60 21.60
C LEU A 686 0.66 -12.98 20.45
N GLN A 687 1.09 -11.72 20.61
CA GLN A 687 1.93 -11.01 19.65
C GLN A 687 3.25 -11.77 19.40
N THR A 688 4.03 -12.04 20.45
CA THR A 688 5.32 -12.74 20.33
C THR A 688 5.14 -14.17 19.85
N GLY A 689 4.13 -14.87 20.36
CA GLY A 689 3.82 -16.22 19.91
C GLY A 689 3.43 -16.28 18.42
N ASN A 690 2.66 -15.30 17.93
CA ASN A 690 2.32 -15.18 16.52
C ASN A 690 3.55 -14.89 15.64
N MET A 691 4.52 -14.11 16.11
CA MET A 691 5.79 -13.94 15.39
C MET A 691 6.57 -15.27 15.29
N ILE A 692 6.70 -16.00 16.40
CA ILE A 692 7.46 -17.26 16.44
C ILE A 692 6.78 -18.33 15.59
N TYR A 693 5.48 -18.53 15.79
CA TYR A 693 4.73 -19.68 15.32
C TYR A 693 3.78 -19.37 14.16
N GLY A 694 3.62 -18.12 13.79
CA GLY A 694 2.75 -17.68 12.70
C GLY A 694 1.25 -17.64 13.04
N PRO A 695 0.40 -17.40 12.02
CA PRO A 695 -1.04 -17.33 12.16
C PRO A 695 -1.66 -18.54 12.86
N GLY A 696 -2.62 -18.27 13.73
CA GLY A 696 -3.38 -19.27 14.49
C GLY A 696 -2.78 -19.64 15.85
N PHE A 697 -1.63 -19.09 16.24
CA PHE A 697 -1.15 -19.16 17.63
C PHE A 697 -2.23 -18.64 18.60
N PRO A 698 -2.50 -19.31 19.74
CA PRO A 698 -1.80 -20.46 20.31
C PRO A 698 -2.43 -21.83 19.96
N LEU A 699 -3.34 -21.89 18.98
CA LEU A 699 -4.10 -23.10 18.64
C LEU A 699 -3.48 -23.90 17.47
N SER A 700 -2.88 -23.21 16.50
CA SER A 700 -2.08 -23.80 15.43
C SER A 700 -0.75 -23.08 15.20
N ILE A 701 0.14 -23.72 14.44
CA ILE A 701 1.37 -23.14 13.90
C ILE A 701 1.17 -22.95 12.40
N GLY A 702 1.54 -21.78 11.86
CA GLY A 702 1.33 -21.39 10.48
C GLY A 702 2.54 -20.68 9.86
N VAL A 703 2.41 -20.33 8.59
CA VAL A 703 3.38 -19.50 7.84
C VAL A 703 2.66 -18.24 7.35
N PRO A 704 3.30 -17.07 7.46
CA PRO A 704 4.68 -16.87 7.89
C PRO A 704 4.84 -16.78 9.43
N GLY A 705 5.94 -17.37 9.93
CA GLY A 705 6.40 -17.30 11.32
C GLY A 705 7.87 -17.77 11.38
N LEU A 706 8.63 -17.41 12.42
CA LEU A 706 10.07 -17.77 12.49
C LEU A 706 10.29 -19.29 12.34
N TYR A 707 9.53 -20.10 13.09
CA TYR A 707 9.62 -21.56 13.04
C TYR A 707 9.26 -22.12 11.66
N GLY A 708 8.15 -21.65 11.08
CA GLY A 708 7.67 -22.13 9.79
C GLY A 708 8.65 -21.83 8.65
N ASN A 709 9.24 -20.63 8.63
CA ASN A 709 10.24 -20.26 7.63
C ASN A 709 11.54 -21.06 7.78
N ALA A 710 12.03 -21.25 9.00
CA ALA A 710 13.20 -22.09 9.25
C ALA A 710 12.97 -23.55 8.85
N LEU A 711 11.81 -24.11 9.20
CA LEU A 711 11.44 -25.47 8.81
C LEU A 711 11.40 -25.63 7.29
N PHE A 712 10.73 -24.73 6.56
CA PHE A 712 10.66 -24.84 5.09
C PHE A 712 12.01 -24.64 4.43
N TYR A 713 12.88 -23.80 4.99
CA TYR A 713 14.24 -23.67 4.49
C TYR A 713 15.05 -24.96 4.69
N ALA A 714 15.02 -25.54 5.89
CA ALA A 714 15.67 -26.82 6.17
C ALA A 714 15.11 -27.92 5.28
N ASP A 715 13.80 -27.96 5.07
CA ASP A 715 13.17 -28.97 4.22
C ASP A 715 13.57 -28.84 2.74
N LEU A 716 13.59 -27.62 2.20
CA LEU A 716 14.00 -27.36 0.81
C LEU A 716 15.49 -27.64 0.57
N THR A 717 16.34 -27.47 1.58
CA THR A 717 17.80 -27.64 1.46
C THR A 717 18.28 -29.05 1.83
N GLN A 718 17.58 -29.75 2.73
CA GLN A 718 18.05 -31.01 3.31
C GLN A 718 17.15 -32.21 2.95
N ASN A 719 15.90 -31.97 2.54
CA ASN A 719 14.89 -33.02 2.41
C ASN A 719 14.02 -32.87 1.15
N GLY A 720 14.50 -32.13 0.14
CA GLY A 720 13.87 -32.02 -1.17
C GLY A 720 12.49 -31.35 -1.19
N GLY A 721 12.11 -30.62 -0.14
CA GLY A 721 10.82 -29.90 -0.11
C GLY A 721 9.60 -30.77 0.21
N ASN A 722 9.76 -31.93 0.85
CA ASN A 722 8.65 -32.85 1.16
C ASN A 722 7.55 -32.25 2.08
N TYR A 723 7.86 -31.18 2.80
CA TYR A 723 6.91 -30.41 3.61
C TYR A 723 6.52 -29.10 2.93
N ALA A 724 7.48 -28.28 2.53
CA ALA A 724 7.25 -26.98 1.91
C ALA A 724 6.47 -27.09 0.58
N GLY A 725 6.73 -28.15 -0.19
CA GLY A 725 6.20 -28.35 -1.54
C GLY A 725 6.99 -27.57 -2.60
N ASN A 726 6.45 -27.60 -3.83
CA ASN A 726 7.11 -27.01 -5.01
C ASN A 726 6.64 -25.58 -5.34
N LEU A 727 5.56 -25.12 -4.70
CA LEU A 727 5.00 -23.78 -4.90
C LEU A 727 5.53 -22.83 -3.83
N ARG A 728 6.31 -21.83 -4.26
CA ARG A 728 7.03 -20.89 -3.37
C ARG A 728 6.09 -20.15 -2.42
N ASN A 729 4.97 -19.66 -2.95
CA ASN A 729 4.06 -18.76 -2.25
C ASN A 729 2.77 -19.45 -1.76
N GLN A 730 2.68 -20.78 -1.88
CA GLN A 730 1.50 -21.55 -1.48
C GLN A 730 1.91 -22.77 -0.66
N PRO A 731 2.46 -22.56 0.55
CA PRO A 731 2.84 -23.67 1.41
C PRO A 731 1.62 -24.51 1.80
N ASN A 732 1.78 -25.82 1.85
CA ASN A 732 0.71 -26.72 2.29
C ASN A 732 0.32 -26.42 3.76
N PRO A 733 -0.94 -26.03 4.05
CA PRO A 733 -1.36 -25.64 5.40
C PRO A 733 -1.15 -26.73 6.47
N GLY A 734 -1.13 -28.00 6.07
CA GLY A 734 -0.89 -29.14 6.97
C GLY A 734 0.57 -29.55 7.11
N ALA A 735 1.50 -28.93 6.37
CA ALA A 735 2.90 -29.36 6.29
C ALA A 735 3.62 -29.35 7.64
N ILE A 736 3.49 -28.23 8.37
CA ILE A 736 4.14 -28.06 9.67
C ILE A 736 3.62 -29.10 10.67
N ASN A 737 2.30 -29.24 10.75
CA ASN A 737 1.66 -30.23 11.64
C ASN A 737 2.04 -31.67 11.26
N ARG A 738 2.19 -31.97 9.97
CA ARG A 738 2.66 -33.26 9.47
C ARG A 738 4.09 -33.55 9.95
N TYR A 739 5.00 -32.61 9.74
CA TYR A 739 6.38 -32.72 10.21
C TYR A 739 6.47 -32.99 11.71
N ILE A 740 5.82 -32.14 12.52
CA ILE A 740 5.82 -32.26 13.99
C ILE A 740 5.32 -33.64 14.43
N ARG A 741 4.24 -34.12 13.80
CA ARG A 741 3.65 -35.42 14.12
C ARG A 741 4.55 -36.59 13.73
N GLU A 742 5.23 -36.53 12.59
CA GLU A 742 6.09 -37.60 12.10
C GLU A 742 7.37 -37.70 12.92
N VAL A 743 7.99 -36.58 13.28
CA VAL A 743 9.14 -36.53 14.19
C VAL A 743 8.75 -37.09 15.57
N LYS A 744 7.62 -36.64 16.14
CA LYS A 744 7.15 -37.13 17.46
C LYS A 744 6.84 -38.62 17.48
N ARG A 745 6.44 -39.20 16.34
CA ARG A 745 6.18 -40.64 16.20
C ARG A 745 7.43 -41.45 15.83
N GLY A 746 8.60 -40.82 15.72
CA GLY A 746 9.84 -41.45 15.31
C GLY A 746 9.82 -41.96 13.85
N LYS A 747 8.87 -41.48 13.03
CA LYS A 747 8.77 -41.89 11.61
C LYS A 747 9.87 -41.27 10.75
N VAL A 748 10.33 -40.09 11.14
CA VAL A 748 11.41 -39.34 10.48
C VAL A 748 12.35 -38.79 11.55
N LYS A 749 13.63 -38.64 11.21
CA LYS A 749 14.56 -37.89 12.06
C LYS A 749 14.24 -36.38 11.96
N PRO A 750 14.44 -35.60 13.03
CA PRO A 750 14.40 -34.15 12.92
C PRO A 750 15.36 -33.65 11.85
N LEU A 751 14.91 -32.68 11.06
CA LEU A 751 15.78 -31.92 10.15
C LEU A 751 16.81 -31.13 10.96
N ASP A 752 17.95 -30.81 10.37
CA ASP A 752 19.05 -30.10 11.02
C ASP A 752 18.80 -28.59 11.01
N PHE A 753 17.96 -28.17 11.95
CA PHE A 753 17.78 -26.77 12.31
C PHE A 753 17.39 -26.62 13.79
N VAL A 754 17.68 -25.47 14.39
CA VAL A 754 17.21 -25.10 15.74
C VAL A 754 16.76 -23.66 15.73
N VAL A 755 15.56 -23.38 16.25
CA VAL A 755 15.08 -22.03 16.52
C VAL A 755 15.16 -21.75 18.02
N TYR A 756 15.78 -20.64 18.37
CA TYR A 756 16.03 -20.24 19.75
C TYR A 756 14.97 -19.25 20.24
N VAL A 757 14.26 -19.59 21.32
CA VAL A 757 13.13 -18.80 21.85
C VAL A 757 13.18 -18.66 23.37
N PRO A 758 12.49 -17.67 23.96
CA PRO A 758 12.33 -17.57 25.41
C PRO A 758 11.63 -18.79 26.02
N ALA A 759 11.85 -19.01 27.32
CA ALA A 759 11.36 -20.20 28.04
C ALA A 759 9.84 -20.38 27.97
N GLU A 760 9.08 -19.28 28.04
CA GLU A 760 7.63 -19.26 27.98
C GLU A 760 7.06 -19.69 26.62
N PHE A 761 7.86 -19.66 25.56
CA PHE A 761 7.47 -20.04 24.20
C PHE A 761 7.96 -21.43 23.78
N VAL A 762 8.71 -22.17 24.60
CA VAL A 762 9.25 -23.51 24.22
C VAL A 762 8.16 -24.59 24.09
N LYS A 763 7.00 -24.36 24.71
CA LYS A 763 5.85 -25.27 24.66
C LYS A 763 4.73 -24.61 23.89
N PHE A 764 4.14 -25.38 22.98
CA PHE A 764 2.92 -25.02 22.27
C PHE A 764 1.80 -25.95 22.74
N THR A 765 0.69 -25.42 23.27
CA THR A 765 -0.39 -26.22 23.90
C THR A 765 0.12 -27.22 24.96
N GLY A 766 1.13 -26.81 25.73
CA GLY A 766 1.77 -27.64 26.76
C GLY A 766 2.73 -28.73 26.24
N LYS A 767 2.95 -28.83 24.92
CA LYS A 767 3.81 -29.85 24.30
C LYS A 767 5.08 -29.23 23.72
N LYS A 768 6.23 -29.89 23.90
CA LYS A 768 7.49 -29.50 23.26
C LYS A 768 7.35 -29.63 21.73
N ILE A 769 7.83 -28.63 20.99
CA ILE A 769 7.90 -28.64 19.53
C ILE A 769 9.31 -29.10 19.12
N PRO A 770 9.46 -29.98 18.11
CA PRO A 770 10.77 -30.35 17.58
C PRO A 770 11.55 -29.12 17.11
N ASN A 771 12.88 -29.15 17.22
CA ASN A 771 13.77 -28.11 16.66
C ASN A 771 13.61 -26.73 17.29
N ILE A 772 13.15 -26.69 18.55
CA ILE A 772 13.10 -25.48 19.37
C ILE A 772 13.93 -25.69 20.64
N GLU A 773 14.77 -24.70 20.94
CA GLU A 773 15.55 -24.63 22.17
C GLU A 773 15.23 -23.34 22.93
N THR A 774 15.18 -23.48 24.26
CA THR A 774 15.06 -22.34 25.16
C THR A 774 16.42 -21.67 25.33
N THR A 775 16.43 -20.35 25.32
CA THR A 775 17.61 -19.58 25.67
C THR A 775 17.23 -18.24 26.31
N ASP A 776 18.04 -17.81 27.27
CA ASP A 776 18.04 -16.44 27.80
C ASP A 776 19.28 -15.66 27.33
N ASP A 777 20.14 -16.28 26.50
CA ASP A 777 21.30 -15.65 25.89
C ASP A 777 20.86 -14.60 24.84
N PRO A 778 21.12 -13.30 25.04
CA PRO A 778 20.73 -12.23 24.11
C PRO A 778 21.34 -12.37 22.72
N THR A 779 22.43 -13.12 22.59
CA THR A 779 23.07 -13.40 21.29
C THR A 779 22.31 -14.45 20.47
N LYS A 780 21.50 -15.29 21.12
CA LYS A 780 20.80 -16.43 20.49
C LYS A 780 19.30 -16.25 20.38
N ILE A 781 18.67 -15.48 21.26
CA ILE A 781 17.22 -15.31 21.23
C ILE A 781 16.72 -14.82 19.86
N PHE A 782 15.68 -15.47 19.34
CA PHE A 782 15.11 -15.26 18.00
C PHE A 782 16.08 -15.49 16.83
N THR A 783 17.13 -16.30 17.03
CA THR A 783 17.99 -16.79 15.95
C THR A 783 17.60 -18.20 15.51
N ALA A 784 18.06 -18.60 14.34
CA ALA A 784 17.99 -19.99 13.88
C ALA A 784 19.37 -20.47 13.44
N SER A 785 19.73 -21.71 13.77
CA SER A 785 20.91 -22.38 13.26
C SER A 785 20.56 -23.55 12.36
N PHE A 786 21.41 -23.84 11.38
CA PHE A 786 21.27 -24.92 10.42
C PHE A 786 22.63 -25.62 10.23
N GLN A 787 22.59 -26.85 9.70
CA GLN A 787 23.80 -27.58 9.29
C GLN A 787 24.83 -27.72 10.43
N ASN A 788 24.41 -28.13 11.62
CA ASN A 788 25.24 -28.21 12.82
C ASN A 788 25.94 -26.88 13.20
N ASN A 789 25.22 -25.76 13.07
CA ASN A 789 25.68 -24.38 13.33
C ASN A 789 26.62 -23.78 12.29
N ASN A 790 26.71 -24.35 11.08
CA ASN A 790 27.48 -23.75 9.98
C ASN A 790 26.77 -22.55 9.34
N GLU A 791 25.44 -22.47 9.45
CA GLU A 791 24.67 -21.30 9.02
C GLU A 791 23.80 -20.80 10.18
N ILE A 792 23.86 -19.49 10.45
CA ILE A 792 23.08 -18.81 11.48
C ILE A 792 22.27 -17.67 10.85
N TRP A 793 21.00 -17.61 11.19
CA TRP A 793 20.11 -16.49 10.87
C TRP A 793 19.84 -15.71 12.15
N SER A 794 20.14 -14.40 12.12
CA SER A 794 20.06 -13.50 13.28
C SER A 794 19.36 -12.21 12.95
#